data_AF-A0A514WRM6-F1
#
_entry.id   AF-A0A514WRM6-F1
#
_cell.length_a   1.000
_cell.length_b   1.000
_cell.length_c   1.000
_cell.angle_alpha   90.00
_cell.angle_beta   90.00
_cell.angle_gamma   90.00
#
_symmetry.space_group_name_H-M   'P 1'
#
loop_
_entity.id
_entity.type
_entity.pdbx_description
1 polymer ?
#
loop_
_entity_poly.entity_id
_entity_poly.type
_entity_poly.pdbx_seq_one_letter_code
_entity_poly.pdbx_strand_id
1 'polypeptide(L)'
;MRNLISFLFLFLGVLVFSACSTKEKKLPRDIASLQMNNAVEGIWFLQGTSSSRGPYNGELELRKSSDGTYNVVRVVTYINYFYDGLKVQEVWTGKAVAEGNLLTVSYDLKQADFITKLGGQSRDVVEFKNTINVLERFAPSEKGLTTAFTDRKASNYTEWLTTRRDLEARPLWQDERRNIDAKGPRIPVPVRAVIAAFKAKIGYDKDPLVKSYKNRKEFEDERPYIVFDPTDFAFYRENKDVIRVVNKITDDISITEASIKRNAYAPSLEEKQRGYEKNTVDHHINDQGMSAVATVDERGRLVRYENDGDSALWTGMYIGSQAMRYLATKDQAALANVRKSLKGLFILMDITGNKGEFARTLATYVPGQPIPEKWHQGAAPFQNIIWQEGGNNDMVKGIMHGFLWASIVIPESETEIWGHLKEKSARLIDLNVMDDKPQNRPLALGLAALITKQSGFRERYVKAYNSLPVKFSGYSFDTSFYWHGVADWSGINLGIVGDITAITVADRLGETKIRDRLRERLMDSWVTYAPAQRHLVTLAAYGFAYSHGTRGDNFRSDSSDEKFQAALTQAVWGLREIPFPRPNLDIQYDHSLDREWSVSPIPRMFWKAVNKPIPPMEFFYQGLYDYPVFEKAGIDSNFIWKEGAFLYKGGRSKGIEYGGIDYLYGYWLARYSKVPNLN
;
A
#
# COMPACT_ATOMS: atom_id res chain seq x y z
N MET A 1 48.65 -31.17 -27.67
CA MET A 1 48.91 -32.38 -28.47
C MET A 1 48.71 -33.58 -27.54
N ARG A 2 47.67 -34.39 -27.81
CA ARG A 2 47.39 -35.78 -27.36
C ARG A 2 47.34 -36.07 -25.84
N ASN A 3 46.17 -36.34 -25.24
CA ASN A 3 45.27 -37.51 -25.33
C ASN A 3 45.69 -38.73 -24.49
N LEU A 4 44.71 -39.19 -23.69
CA LEU A 4 44.53 -40.50 -23.06
C LEU A 4 45.53 -40.79 -21.91
N ILE A 5 45.13 -41.28 -20.74
CA ILE A 5 44.34 -42.49 -20.53
C ILE A 5 43.44 -42.33 -19.29
N SER A 6 42.13 -42.27 -19.54
CA SER A 6 41.09 -42.77 -18.64
C SER A 6 41.20 -44.29 -18.64
N PHE A 7 41.46 -44.95 -17.51
CA PHE A 7 41.16 -46.37 -17.25
C PHE A 7 41.77 -46.79 -15.90
N LEU A 8 41.32 -46.26 -14.76
CA LEU A 8 41.69 -46.86 -13.46
C LEU A 8 40.81 -46.42 -12.28
N PHE A 9 39.49 -46.51 -12.38
CA PHE A 9 38.63 -46.40 -11.18
C PHE A 9 37.41 -47.29 -11.32
N LEU A 10 37.60 -48.60 -11.29
CA LEU A 10 36.52 -49.53 -10.95
C LEU A 10 37.11 -50.79 -10.30
N PHE A 11 36.81 -50.92 -9.00
CA PHE A 11 36.77 -52.13 -8.18
C PHE A 11 38.05 -52.73 -7.56
N LEU A 12 37.89 -53.00 -6.25
CA LEU A 12 38.70 -53.73 -5.27
C LEU A 12 39.84 -52.92 -4.62
N GLY A 13 39.88 -52.73 -3.30
CA GLY A 13 39.05 -53.24 -2.24
C GLY A 13 39.75 -53.02 -0.89
N VAL A 14 38.95 -52.57 0.09
CA VAL A 14 38.91 -53.10 1.45
C VAL A 14 40.09 -52.81 2.40
N LEU A 15 39.71 -52.32 3.59
CA LEU A 15 40.46 -52.15 4.85
C LEU A 15 41.39 -50.94 4.92
N VAL A 16 40.91 -49.84 5.53
CA VAL A 16 41.20 -49.43 6.93
C VAL A 16 40.31 -48.22 7.23
N PHE A 17 39.23 -48.41 7.99
CA PHE A 17 38.57 -47.32 8.72
C PHE A 17 38.80 -47.57 10.20
N SER A 18 39.83 -46.92 10.74
CA SER A 18 39.99 -46.74 12.18
C SER A 18 38.86 -45.86 12.69
N ALA A 19 38.24 -46.34 13.77
CA ALA A 19 37.15 -45.73 14.47
C ALA A 19 37.47 -44.29 14.93
N CYS A 20 36.84 -43.31 14.31
CA CYS A 20 36.47 -42.07 14.98
C CYS A 20 35.01 -42.25 15.40
N SER A 21 34.78 -42.62 16.65
CA SER A 21 33.43 -42.65 17.22
C SER A 21 32.92 -41.22 17.33
N THR A 22 32.19 -40.76 16.31
CA THR A 22 31.20 -39.72 16.53
C THR A 22 30.25 -40.27 17.59
N LYS A 23 30.23 -39.65 18.77
CA LYS A 23 29.14 -39.85 19.73
C LYS A 23 27.86 -39.47 18.99
N GLU A 24 27.17 -40.49 18.49
CA GLU A 24 25.80 -40.39 18.04
C GLU A 24 25.02 -39.74 19.20
N LYS A 25 24.59 -38.48 19.01
CA LYS A 25 23.69 -37.84 19.97
C LYS A 25 22.45 -38.71 19.98
N LYS A 26 22.32 -39.60 20.98
CA LYS A 26 21.09 -40.35 21.24
C LYS A 26 19.97 -39.32 21.42
N LEU A 27 19.14 -39.19 20.39
CA LEU A 27 17.88 -38.46 20.45
C LEU A 27 17.01 -39.17 21.49
N PRO A 28 16.43 -38.46 22.48
CA PRO A 28 15.55 -39.08 23.46
C PRO A 28 14.28 -39.58 22.74
N ARG A 29 14.18 -40.90 22.53
CA ARG A 29 12.93 -41.58 22.20
C ARG A 29 12.21 -41.84 23.52
N ASP A 30 11.50 -40.85 24.04
CA ASP A 30 10.84 -41.03 25.33
C ASP A 30 9.35 -40.68 25.29
N ILE A 31 8.56 -41.69 24.91
CA ILE A 31 7.10 -41.70 25.03
C ILE A 31 6.70 -41.87 26.51
N ALA A 32 7.61 -42.38 27.36
CA ALA A 32 7.35 -42.56 28.79
C ALA A 32 7.29 -41.23 29.55
N SER A 33 7.71 -40.11 28.92
CA SER A 33 7.62 -38.80 29.53
C SER A 33 6.18 -38.38 29.82
N LEU A 34 5.20 -38.69 28.95
CA LEU A 34 3.78 -38.26 29.10
C LEU A 34 3.15 -38.56 30.46
N GLN A 35 3.66 -39.55 31.19
CA GLN A 35 3.18 -39.93 32.52
C GLN A 35 3.64 -39.01 33.66
N MET A 36 4.57 -38.08 33.42
CA MET A 36 5.04 -37.11 34.42
C MET A 36 4.34 -35.76 34.26
N ASN A 37 3.85 -35.17 35.36
CA ASN A 37 3.35 -33.78 35.36
C ASN A 37 4.42 -32.83 34.77
N ASN A 38 4.06 -32.03 33.74
CA ASN A 38 4.91 -31.15 32.91
C ASN A 38 5.68 -31.79 31.73
N ALA A 39 5.38 -33.02 31.31
CA ALA A 39 6.21 -33.70 30.33
C ALA A 39 5.95 -33.41 28.83
N VAL A 40 4.88 -32.68 28.49
CA VAL A 40 4.55 -32.37 27.09
C VAL A 40 5.10 -31.02 26.63
N GLU A 41 5.49 -30.15 27.56
CA GLU A 41 6.05 -28.84 27.23
C GLU A 41 7.33 -28.98 26.39
N GLY A 42 7.43 -28.24 25.29
CA GLY A 42 8.53 -28.33 24.35
C GLY A 42 8.09 -28.16 22.90
N ILE A 43 9.04 -28.24 21.99
CA ILE A 43 8.80 -28.22 20.55
C ILE A 43 8.92 -29.66 20.03
N TRP A 44 7.86 -30.17 19.44
CA TRP A 44 7.77 -31.52 18.91
C TRP A 44 7.96 -31.53 17.41
N PHE A 45 8.80 -32.42 16.91
CA PHE A 45 8.88 -32.69 15.47
C PHE A 45 7.60 -33.41 15.02
N LEU A 46 6.94 -32.81 14.02
CA LEU A 46 5.64 -33.21 13.51
C LEU A 46 5.77 -33.64 12.06
N GLN A 47 5.21 -34.79 11.73
CA GLN A 47 5.05 -35.27 10.36
C GLN A 47 3.60 -35.65 10.13
N GLY A 48 3.12 -35.50 8.90
CA GLY A 48 1.75 -35.87 8.60
C GLY A 48 1.45 -35.95 7.12
N THR A 49 0.21 -36.30 6.82
CA THR A 49 -0.34 -36.33 5.46
C THR A 49 -1.73 -35.73 5.46
N SER A 50 -1.96 -34.79 4.54
CA SER A 50 -3.26 -34.25 4.17
C SER A 50 -3.82 -35.05 3.00
N SER A 51 -5.11 -35.39 3.05
CA SER A 51 -5.78 -36.09 1.95
C SER A 51 -5.83 -35.28 0.65
N SER A 52 -5.79 -33.94 0.72
CA SER A 52 -5.86 -33.06 -0.45
C SER A 52 -4.51 -32.42 -0.83
N ARG A 53 -3.60 -32.25 0.13
CA ARG A 53 -2.32 -31.54 -0.05
C ARG A 53 -1.09 -32.42 0.10
N GLY A 54 -1.27 -33.71 0.41
CA GLY A 54 -0.20 -34.69 0.50
C GLY A 54 0.66 -34.55 1.76
N PRO A 55 1.89 -35.09 1.75
CA PRO A 55 2.72 -35.16 2.94
C PRO A 55 3.33 -33.81 3.33
N TYR A 56 3.57 -33.62 4.61
CA TYR A 56 4.19 -32.42 5.19
C TYR A 56 5.09 -32.77 6.39
N ASN A 57 6.02 -31.87 6.67
CA ASN A 57 6.83 -31.88 7.89
C ASN A 57 6.68 -30.54 8.62
N GLY A 58 6.90 -30.54 9.92
CA GLY A 58 6.69 -29.36 10.73
C GLY A 58 7.11 -29.53 12.17
N GLU A 59 6.66 -28.58 12.97
CA GLU A 59 6.86 -28.55 14.41
C GLU A 59 5.55 -28.16 15.11
N LEU A 60 5.36 -28.70 16.32
CA LEU A 60 4.27 -28.33 17.22
C LEU A 60 4.89 -27.92 18.55
N GLU A 61 4.76 -26.64 18.88
CA GLU A 61 5.17 -26.09 20.16
C GLU A 61 4.03 -26.20 21.17
N LEU A 62 4.34 -26.72 22.36
CA LEU A 62 3.49 -26.67 23.54
C LEU A 62 4.18 -25.85 24.61
N ARG A 63 3.61 -24.69 24.95
CA ARG A 63 4.14 -23.80 25.99
C ARG A 63 3.13 -23.64 27.10
N LYS A 64 3.52 -23.90 28.35
CA LYS A 64 2.60 -23.85 29.49
C LYS A 64 2.02 -22.44 29.68
N SER A 65 0.70 -22.38 29.90
CA SER A 65 -0.07 -21.18 30.14
C SER A 65 -0.41 -21.04 31.63
N SER A 66 -0.71 -19.83 32.08
CA SER A 66 -1.01 -19.52 33.50
C SER A 66 -2.30 -20.16 34.00
N ASP A 67 -3.22 -20.48 33.09
CA ASP A 67 -4.50 -21.17 33.35
C ASP A 67 -4.36 -22.69 33.50
N GLY A 68 -3.14 -23.22 33.47
CA GLY A 68 -2.87 -24.66 33.58
C GLY A 68 -2.98 -25.43 32.25
N THR A 69 -3.36 -24.77 31.15
CA THR A 69 -3.34 -25.34 29.80
C THR A 69 -1.99 -25.10 29.10
N TYR A 70 -1.88 -25.50 27.83
CA TYR A 70 -0.75 -25.16 26.96
C TYR A 70 -1.21 -24.26 25.81
N ASN A 71 -0.46 -23.22 25.52
CA ASN A 71 -0.53 -22.51 24.24
C ASN A 71 0.14 -23.36 23.18
N VAL A 72 -0.50 -23.48 22.01
CA VAL A 72 0.00 -24.31 20.90
C VAL A 72 0.36 -23.45 19.71
N VAL A 73 1.49 -23.77 19.07
CA VAL A 73 1.82 -23.30 17.73
C VAL A 73 2.18 -24.50 16.86
N ARG A 74 1.35 -24.82 15.87
CA ARG A 74 1.58 -25.85 14.87
C ARG A 74 2.03 -25.18 13.58
N VAL A 75 3.23 -25.50 13.10
CA VAL A 75 3.80 -24.98 11.84
C VAL A 75 4.13 -26.17 10.94
N VAL A 76 3.48 -26.28 9.77
CA VAL A 76 3.74 -27.38 8.83
C VAL A 76 3.97 -26.88 7.41
N THR A 77 4.94 -27.46 6.71
CA THR A 77 5.24 -27.15 5.31
C THR A 77 4.98 -28.37 4.44
N TYR A 78 4.17 -28.21 3.41
CA TYR A 78 3.85 -29.29 2.48
C TYR A 78 5.03 -29.58 1.53
N ILE A 79 5.27 -30.86 1.27
CA ILE A 79 6.41 -31.31 0.47
C ILE A 79 6.13 -31.12 -1.03
N ASN A 80 4.93 -31.50 -1.47
CA ASN A 80 4.54 -31.57 -2.88
C ASN A 80 3.36 -30.67 -3.26
N TYR A 81 2.98 -29.73 -2.38
CA TYR A 81 1.88 -28.80 -2.62
C TYR A 81 2.42 -27.38 -2.75
N PHE A 82 2.25 -26.82 -3.94
CA PHE A 82 2.79 -25.53 -4.34
C PHE A 82 1.68 -24.64 -4.89
N TYR A 83 1.82 -23.33 -4.68
CA TYR A 83 0.99 -22.30 -5.28
C TYR A 83 1.88 -21.31 -6.01
N ASP A 84 1.70 -21.13 -7.32
CA ASP A 84 2.58 -20.34 -8.18
C ASP A 84 4.08 -20.65 -7.99
N GLY A 85 4.40 -21.93 -7.81
CA GLY A 85 5.77 -22.42 -7.59
C GLY A 85 6.33 -22.19 -6.18
N LEU A 86 5.54 -21.64 -5.26
CA LEU A 86 5.91 -21.39 -3.86
C LEU A 86 5.39 -22.51 -2.96
N LYS A 87 6.21 -22.92 -1.98
CA LYS A 87 5.79 -23.91 -0.98
C LYS A 87 4.70 -23.34 -0.11
N VAL A 88 3.67 -24.13 0.18
CA VAL A 88 2.63 -23.73 1.13
C VAL A 88 2.98 -24.20 2.53
N GLN A 89 2.93 -23.27 3.48
CA GLN A 89 3.09 -23.51 4.91
C GLN A 89 1.80 -23.11 5.65
N GLU A 90 1.41 -23.90 6.63
CA GLU A 90 0.31 -23.58 7.55
C GLU A 90 0.87 -23.26 8.93
N VAL A 91 0.29 -22.24 9.57
CA VAL A 91 0.51 -21.94 10.98
C VAL A 91 -0.85 -21.88 11.68
N TRP A 92 -1.06 -22.75 12.66
CA TRP A 92 -2.23 -22.73 13.52
C TRP A 92 -1.82 -22.52 14.97
N THR A 93 -2.51 -21.60 15.64
CA THR A 93 -2.35 -21.35 17.07
C THR A 93 -3.59 -21.77 17.82
N GLY A 94 -3.40 -22.36 18.99
CA GLY A 94 -4.51 -22.96 19.73
C GLY A 94 -4.20 -23.18 21.21
N LYS A 95 -5.03 -24.02 21.81
CA LYS A 95 -4.90 -24.45 23.21
C LYS A 95 -4.82 -25.96 23.28
N ALA A 96 -4.09 -26.47 24.26
CA ALA A 96 -4.02 -27.90 24.52
C ALA A 96 -4.14 -28.23 26.00
N VAL A 97 -4.68 -29.42 26.25
CA VAL A 97 -4.80 -30.02 27.58
C VAL A 97 -4.20 -31.43 27.49
N ALA A 98 -3.37 -31.78 28.47
CA ALA A 98 -2.83 -33.12 28.63
C ALA A 98 -3.55 -33.79 29.81
N GLU A 99 -4.29 -34.86 29.53
CA GLU A 99 -5.06 -35.63 30.52
C GLU A 99 -4.72 -37.11 30.39
N GLY A 100 -4.11 -37.68 31.44
CA GLY A 100 -3.61 -39.06 31.40
C GLY A 100 -2.58 -39.23 30.28
N ASN A 101 -2.89 -40.11 29.32
CA ASN A 101 -2.03 -40.38 28.17
C ASN A 101 -2.47 -39.64 26.89
N LEU A 102 -3.48 -38.77 26.97
CA LEU A 102 -4.03 -38.07 25.81
C LEU A 102 -3.61 -36.60 25.83
N LEU A 103 -3.13 -36.12 24.69
CA LEU A 103 -2.96 -34.69 24.42
C LEU A 103 -4.08 -34.25 23.49
N THR A 104 -5.00 -33.44 24.01
CA THR A 104 -6.07 -32.85 23.21
C THR A 104 -5.68 -31.43 22.83
N VAL A 105 -5.67 -31.14 21.54
CA VAL A 105 -5.36 -29.81 20.98
C VAL A 105 -6.59 -29.27 20.27
N SER A 106 -6.86 -27.98 20.45
CA SER A 106 -7.98 -27.28 19.84
C SER A 106 -7.50 -26.00 19.15
N TYR A 107 -7.93 -25.81 17.91
CA TYR A 107 -7.69 -24.60 17.12
C TYR A 107 -9.01 -24.02 16.64
N ASP A 108 -9.11 -22.70 16.62
CA ASP A 108 -10.22 -22.00 15.98
C ASP A 108 -9.72 -21.34 14.69
N LEU A 109 -10.12 -21.90 13.55
CA LEU A 109 -9.69 -21.45 12.24
C LEU A 109 -10.75 -20.54 11.61
N LYS A 110 -10.30 -19.41 11.04
CA LYS A 110 -11.16 -18.58 10.18
C LYS A 110 -11.50 -19.32 8.90
N GLN A 111 -12.77 -19.25 8.50
CA GLN A 111 -13.24 -19.80 7.21
C GLN A 111 -13.13 -18.79 6.08
N ALA A 112 -13.38 -17.52 6.39
CA ALA A 112 -13.19 -16.39 5.50
C ALA A 112 -12.52 -15.24 6.26
N ASP A 113 -11.86 -14.34 5.54
CA ASP A 113 -11.22 -13.16 6.14
C ASP A 113 -11.68 -11.87 5.43
N PHE A 114 -11.03 -11.44 4.35
CA PHE A 114 -11.44 -10.20 3.67
C PHE A 114 -11.77 -10.39 2.19
N ILE A 115 -11.23 -11.40 1.51
CA ILE A 115 -11.60 -11.70 0.12
C ILE A 115 -12.96 -12.41 0.10
N THR A 116 -13.94 -11.75 -0.53
CA THR A 116 -15.31 -12.27 -0.70
C THR A 116 -15.47 -13.08 -1.99
N LYS A 117 -14.68 -12.75 -3.01
CA LYS A 117 -14.72 -13.39 -4.32
C LYS A 117 -13.33 -13.47 -4.94
N LEU A 118 -13.03 -14.63 -5.54
CA LEU A 118 -11.83 -14.89 -6.34
C LEU A 118 -12.21 -15.66 -7.61
N GLY A 119 -12.20 -14.99 -8.76
CA GLY A 119 -12.65 -15.58 -10.03
C GLY A 119 -14.07 -16.13 -9.94
N GLY A 120 -14.24 -17.44 -10.13
CA GLY A 120 -15.54 -18.10 -9.98
C GLY A 120 -15.92 -18.47 -8.54
N GLN A 121 -15.01 -18.32 -7.57
CA GLN A 121 -15.21 -18.73 -6.17
C GLN A 121 -15.72 -17.56 -5.32
N SER A 122 -16.63 -17.83 -4.39
CA SER A 122 -17.17 -16.86 -3.45
C SER A 122 -17.28 -17.45 -2.04
N ARG A 123 -17.17 -16.59 -1.02
CA ARG A 123 -17.42 -16.92 0.39
C ARG A 123 -18.88 -16.66 0.77
N ASP A 124 -19.41 -17.52 1.64
CA ASP A 124 -20.70 -17.24 2.28
C ASP A 124 -20.51 -16.24 3.43
N VAL A 125 -21.46 -15.31 3.60
CA VAL A 125 -21.42 -14.31 4.68
C VAL A 125 -21.27 -14.94 6.06
N VAL A 126 -21.85 -16.12 6.28
CA VAL A 126 -21.77 -16.87 7.54
C VAL A 126 -20.33 -17.31 7.87
N GLU A 127 -19.50 -17.54 6.85
CA GLU A 127 -18.09 -17.94 7.01
C GLU A 127 -17.21 -16.84 7.60
N PHE A 128 -17.57 -15.57 7.42
CA PHE A 128 -16.88 -14.43 8.03
C PHE A 128 -17.22 -14.26 9.51
N LYS A 129 -18.37 -14.78 9.95
CA LYS A 129 -18.86 -14.63 11.32
C LYS A 129 -18.45 -15.78 12.24
N ASN A 130 -18.23 -16.96 11.68
CA ASN A 130 -18.00 -18.19 12.44
C ASN A 130 -16.63 -18.83 12.13
N THR A 131 -15.93 -19.25 13.17
CA THR A 131 -14.73 -20.09 13.06
C THR A 131 -15.10 -21.57 12.97
N ILE A 132 -14.18 -22.36 12.43
CA ILE A 132 -14.21 -23.82 12.57
C ILE A 132 -13.31 -24.20 13.73
N ASN A 133 -13.88 -24.92 14.69
CA ASN A 133 -13.12 -25.57 15.73
C ASN A 133 -12.56 -26.91 15.22
N VAL A 134 -11.23 -27.01 15.15
CA VAL A 134 -10.50 -28.24 14.81
C VAL A 134 -9.95 -28.84 16.09
N LEU A 135 -10.20 -30.14 16.30
CA LEU A 135 -9.81 -30.85 17.51
C LEU A 135 -8.94 -32.06 17.15
N GLU A 136 -7.73 -32.07 17.68
CA GLU A 136 -6.76 -33.16 17.53
C GLU A 136 -6.67 -33.93 18.86
N ARG A 137 -6.66 -35.26 18.80
CA ARG A 137 -6.49 -36.12 19.98
C ARG A 137 -5.31 -37.03 19.75
N PHE A 138 -4.16 -36.58 20.24
CA PHE A 138 -2.94 -37.34 20.19
C PHE A 138 -2.96 -38.45 21.23
N ALA A 139 -2.87 -39.69 20.75
CA ALA A 139 -2.76 -40.89 21.57
C ALA A 139 -1.37 -41.53 21.41
N PRO A 140 -0.86 -42.25 22.42
CA PRO A 140 0.42 -42.93 22.32
C PRO A 140 0.38 -44.04 21.25
N SER A 141 1.51 -44.21 20.57
CA SER A 141 1.78 -45.27 19.60
C SER A 141 3.21 -45.80 19.80
N GLU A 142 3.63 -46.83 19.07
CA GLU A 142 5.00 -47.36 19.19
C GLU A 142 6.12 -46.35 18.85
N LYS A 143 5.80 -45.30 18.06
CA LYS A 143 6.79 -44.37 17.49
C LYS A 143 6.64 -42.93 17.99
N GLY A 144 5.69 -42.66 18.88
CA GLY A 144 5.43 -41.33 19.39
C GLY A 144 3.95 -41.14 19.72
N LEU A 145 3.46 -39.91 19.57
CA LEU A 145 2.04 -39.61 19.61
C LEU A 145 1.46 -39.59 18.19
N THR A 146 0.22 -40.04 18.02
CA THR A 146 -0.46 -39.99 16.72
C THR A 146 -1.90 -39.51 16.85
N THR A 147 -2.39 -38.85 15.81
CA THR A 147 -3.78 -38.39 15.69
C THR A 147 -4.26 -38.53 14.25
N ALA A 148 -5.58 -38.61 14.09
CA ALA A 148 -6.26 -38.44 12.82
C ALA A 148 -7.43 -37.48 13.03
N PHE A 149 -7.60 -36.51 12.14
CA PHE A 149 -8.60 -35.45 12.28
C PHE A 149 -9.00 -34.88 10.91
N THR A 150 -9.94 -33.94 10.93
CA THR A 150 -10.34 -33.18 9.74
C THR A 150 -10.35 -31.69 10.07
N ASP A 151 -9.99 -30.85 9.09
CA ASP A 151 -10.22 -29.40 9.16
C ASP A 151 -11.71 -29.03 8.99
N ARG A 152 -12.58 -30.04 8.86
CA ARG A 152 -14.04 -29.96 8.65
C ARG A 152 -14.46 -29.23 7.38
N LYS A 153 -13.53 -28.98 6.44
CA LYS A 153 -13.79 -28.23 5.21
C LYS A 153 -13.15 -28.87 3.98
N ALA A 154 -11.85 -29.06 3.98
CA ALA A 154 -11.06 -29.34 2.79
C ALA A 154 -10.24 -30.63 2.87
N SER A 155 -9.89 -31.10 4.08
CA SER A 155 -8.96 -32.22 4.22
C SER A 155 -9.18 -33.06 5.47
N ASN A 156 -8.84 -34.34 5.33
CA ASN A 156 -8.52 -35.23 6.44
C ASN A 156 -7.01 -35.27 6.64
N TYR A 157 -6.58 -35.51 7.86
CA TYR A 157 -5.19 -35.44 8.29
C TYR A 157 -4.84 -36.67 9.12
N THR A 158 -3.58 -37.09 8.99
CA THR A 158 -2.93 -38.04 9.90
C THR A 158 -1.60 -37.45 10.31
N GLU A 159 -1.31 -37.46 11.61
CA GLU A 159 -0.10 -36.84 12.16
C GLU A 159 0.59 -37.70 13.21
N TRP A 160 1.90 -37.48 13.32
CA TRP A 160 2.77 -38.11 14.30
C TRP A 160 3.72 -37.09 14.92
N LEU A 161 3.76 -37.03 16.24
CA LEU A 161 4.78 -36.32 17.01
C LEU A 161 5.80 -37.34 17.50
N THR A 162 7.08 -37.10 17.24
CA THR A 162 8.12 -38.10 17.50
C THR A 162 9.14 -37.63 18.54
N THR A 163 9.95 -36.66 18.17
CA THR A 163 11.06 -36.16 18.99
C THR A 163 10.72 -34.80 19.55
N ARG A 164 11.00 -34.59 20.84
CA ARG A 164 10.84 -33.31 21.51
C ARG A 164 12.19 -32.63 21.72
N ARG A 165 12.24 -31.32 21.50
CA ARG A 165 13.33 -30.42 21.89
C ARG A 165 12.83 -29.34 22.85
N ASP A 166 13.77 -28.70 23.54
CA ASP A 166 13.46 -27.64 24.50
C ASP A 166 12.85 -26.42 23.79
N LEU A 167 12.06 -25.67 24.56
CA LEU A 167 11.45 -24.41 24.10
C LEU A 167 12.52 -23.38 23.79
N GLU A 168 12.28 -22.61 22.72
CA GLU A 168 13.01 -21.37 22.46
C GLU A 168 12.45 -20.21 23.30
N ALA A 169 13.23 -19.12 23.40
CA ALA A 169 12.83 -17.93 24.14
C ALA A 169 11.58 -17.26 23.55
N ARG A 170 11.44 -17.31 22.21
CA ARG A 170 10.25 -16.87 21.49
C ARG A 170 9.50 -18.09 20.98
N PRO A 171 8.16 -18.03 20.87
CA PRO A 171 7.41 -19.11 20.24
C PRO A 171 7.77 -19.22 18.76
N LEU A 172 7.55 -20.40 18.17
CA LEU A 172 7.75 -20.68 16.73
C LEU A 172 7.05 -19.65 15.84
N TRP A 173 5.95 -19.08 16.31
CA TRP A 173 5.22 -18.01 15.66
C TRP A 173 4.45 -17.17 16.69
N GLN A 174 4.30 -15.88 16.40
CA GLN A 174 3.52 -14.95 17.21
C GLN A 174 2.79 -13.98 16.29
N ASP A 175 1.52 -13.69 16.61
CA ASP A 175 0.80 -12.60 15.97
C ASP A 175 1.27 -11.26 16.54
N GLU A 176 1.75 -10.39 15.68
CA GLU A 176 2.19 -9.04 16.01
C GLU A 176 1.18 -7.97 15.54
N ARG A 177 0.06 -8.38 14.93
CA ARG A 177 -1.02 -7.49 14.46
C ARG A 177 -1.63 -6.75 15.63
N ARG A 178 -1.80 -5.44 15.48
CA ARG A 178 -2.34 -4.55 16.52
C ARG A 178 -3.07 -3.35 15.95
N ASN A 179 -4.02 -2.85 16.73
CA ASN A 179 -4.72 -1.60 16.43
C ASN A 179 -3.99 -0.42 17.07
N ILE A 180 -3.64 0.56 16.26
CA ILE A 180 -3.07 1.84 16.70
C ILE A 180 -4.20 2.87 16.68
N ASP A 181 -4.37 3.60 17.78
CA ASP A 181 -5.39 4.66 17.86
C ASP A 181 -5.16 5.72 16.78
N ALA A 182 -6.20 5.99 15.99
CA ALA A 182 -6.18 6.98 14.92
C ALA A 182 -7.06 8.18 15.25
N LYS A 183 -7.45 8.39 16.51
CA LYS A 183 -8.46 9.38 16.85
C LYS A 183 -7.94 10.79 16.58
N GLY A 184 -8.67 11.52 15.74
CA GLY A 184 -8.38 12.94 15.45
C GLY A 184 -8.72 13.88 16.61
N PRO A 185 -8.43 15.18 16.48
CA PRO A 185 -8.83 16.19 17.45
C PRO A 185 -10.36 16.27 17.60
N ARG A 186 -10.81 16.89 18.70
CA ARG A 186 -12.24 17.08 18.97
C ARG A 186 -12.90 17.85 17.83
N ILE A 187 -14.01 17.32 17.33
CA ILE A 187 -14.82 17.97 16.29
C ILE A 187 -15.45 19.26 16.85
N PRO A 188 -15.25 20.42 16.19
CA PRO A 188 -15.87 21.67 16.61
C PRO A 188 -17.40 21.61 16.62
N VAL A 189 -18.04 22.31 17.55
CA VAL A 189 -19.50 22.33 17.71
C VAL A 189 -20.25 22.71 16.41
N PRO A 190 -19.82 23.74 15.65
CA PRO A 190 -20.47 24.06 14.37
C PRO A 190 -20.38 22.92 13.34
N VAL A 191 -19.26 22.21 13.30
CA VAL A 191 -19.06 21.07 12.39
C VAL A 191 -19.95 19.90 12.82
N ARG A 192 -20.09 19.64 14.13
CA ARG A 192 -21.05 18.64 14.62
C ARG A 192 -22.49 18.95 14.21
N ALA A 193 -22.89 20.23 14.21
CA ALA A 193 -24.20 20.64 13.72
C ALA A 193 -24.38 20.35 12.22
N VAL A 194 -23.36 20.61 11.39
CA VAL A 194 -23.37 20.26 9.95
C VAL A 194 -23.50 18.76 9.74
N ILE A 195 -22.71 17.95 10.48
CA ILE A 195 -22.78 16.49 10.42
C ILE A 195 -24.19 16.02 10.80
N ALA A 196 -24.76 16.53 11.90
CA ALA A 196 -26.10 16.15 12.35
C ALA A 196 -27.19 16.48 11.31
N ALA A 197 -27.15 17.68 10.73
CA ALA A 197 -28.08 18.09 9.67
C ALA A 197 -27.94 17.19 8.43
N PHE A 198 -26.71 16.85 8.05
CA PHE A 198 -26.44 15.96 6.93
C PHE A 198 -26.98 14.54 7.18
N LYS A 199 -26.70 13.96 8.36
CA LYS A 199 -27.20 12.64 8.77
C LYS A 199 -28.73 12.59 8.73
N ALA A 200 -29.39 13.63 9.21
CA ALA A 200 -30.85 13.74 9.16
C ALA A 200 -31.38 13.79 7.72
N LYS A 201 -30.72 14.57 6.84
CA LYS A 201 -31.11 14.73 5.43
C LYS A 201 -31.07 13.43 4.65
N ILE A 202 -30.04 12.60 4.85
CA ILE A 202 -29.90 11.33 4.10
C ILE A 202 -30.53 10.15 4.85
N GLY A 203 -30.85 10.29 6.14
CA GLY A 203 -31.37 9.21 6.97
C GLY A 203 -30.28 8.25 7.47
N TYR A 204 -29.04 8.71 7.64
CA TYR A 204 -27.87 7.87 7.92
C TYR A 204 -28.05 6.99 9.16
N ASP A 205 -28.51 7.56 10.27
CA ASP A 205 -28.73 6.82 11.52
C ASP A 205 -29.91 5.83 11.46
N LYS A 206 -30.76 5.91 10.43
CA LYS A 206 -31.90 5.01 10.24
C LYS A 206 -31.57 3.84 9.33
N ASP A 207 -30.45 3.91 8.60
CA ASP A 207 -30.02 2.84 7.72
C ASP A 207 -29.79 1.53 8.50
N PRO A 208 -30.25 0.36 7.99
CA PRO A 208 -30.09 -0.93 8.68
C PRO A 208 -28.64 -1.26 9.03
N LEU A 209 -27.69 -1.00 8.13
CA LEU A 209 -26.26 -1.27 8.37
C LEU A 209 -25.77 -0.40 9.52
N VAL A 210 -25.97 0.92 9.45
CA VAL A 210 -25.51 1.86 10.49
C VAL A 210 -26.15 1.54 11.83
N LYS A 211 -27.45 1.24 11.85
CA LYS A 211 -28.19 0.90 13.07
C LYS A 211 -27.61 -0.35 13.75
N SER A 212 -27.12 -1.34 13.00
CA SER A 212 -26.57 -2.58 13.55
C SER A 212 -25.28 -2.39 14.37
N TYR A 213 -24.57 -1.26 14.20
CA TYR A 213 -23.32 -0.96 14.90
C TYR A 213 -23.45 0.04 16.04
N LYS A 214 -24.63 0.64 16.27
CA LYS A 214 -24.80 1.75 17.22
C LYS A 214 -24.40 1.45 18.67
N ASN A 215 -24.55 0.20 19.11
CA ASN A 215 -24.24 -0.22 20.48
C ASN A 215 -22.78 -0.67 20.64
N ARG A 216 -21.97 -0.56 19.59
CA ARG A 216 -20.54 -0.87 19.67
C ARG A 216 -19.79 0.28 20.31
N LYS A 217 -18.89 -0.05 21.23
CA LYS A 217 -18.11 0.95 21.96
C LYS A 217 -17.31 1.86 21.04
N GLU A 218 -16.69 1.31 20.00
CA GLU A 218 -15.91 2.07 19.01
C GLU A 218 -16.78 3.02 18.17
N PHE A 219 -18.05 2.66 17.92
CA PHE A 219 -19.03 3.53 17.25
C PHE A 219 -19.42 4.69 18.16
N GLU A 220 -19.76 4.41 19.42
CA GLU A 220 -20.12 5.43 20.42
C GLU A 220 -18.96 6.39 20.69
N ASP A 221 -17.74 5.87 20.78
CA ASP A 221 -16.55 6.65 21.08
C ASP A 221 -16.00 7.43 19.86
N GLU A 222 -16.61 7.28 18.68
CA GLU A 222 -16.12 7.82 17.39
C GLU A 222 -14.62 7.49 17.20
N ARG A 223 -14.23 6.23 17.43
CA ARG A 223 -12.83 5.85 17.64
C ARG A 223 -12.26 5.03 16.48
N PRO A 224 -11.55 5.67 15.53
CA PRO A 224 -10.90 4.96 14.44
C PRO A 224 -9.54 4.35 14.87
N TYR A 225 -9.11 3.32 14.13
CA TYR A 225 -7.85 2.60 14.31
C TYR A 225 -7.11 2.42 12.98
N ILE A 226 -5.78 2.49 13.03
CA ILE A 226 -4.91 1.92 12.01
C ILE A 226 -4.61 0.48 12.41
N VAL A 227 -4.88 -0.47 11.52
CA VAL A 227 -4.54 -1.88 11.73
C VAL A 227 -3.10 -2.07 11.23
N PHE A 228 -2.16 -2.18 12.17
CA PHE A 228 -0.75 -2.38 11.87
C PHE A 228 -0.40 -3.86 12.01
N ASP A 229 0.04 -4.49 10.92
CA ASP A 229 0.32 -5.93 10.86
C ASP A 229 1.76 -6.19 10.39
N PRO A 230 2.75 -6.22 11.29
CA PRO A 230 4.11 -6.60 10.94
C PRO A 230 4.35 -8.11 10.93
N THR A 231 3.32 -8.90 11.22
CA THR A 231 3.41 -10.35 11.36
C THR A 231 3.99 -10.96 10.08
N ASP A 232 4.96 -11.86 10.25
CA ASP A 232 5.70 -12.54 9.18
C ASP A 232 6.61 -11.66 8.30
N PHE A 233 6.80 -10.37 8.60
CA PHE A 233 7.73 -9.53 7.82
C PHE A 233 9.15 -10.14 7.80
N ALA A 234 9.75 -10.38 8.97
CA ALA A 234 11.09 -10.97 9.05
C ALA A 234 11.13 -12.37 8.41
N PHE A 235 10.10 -13.18 8.63
CA PHE A 235 9.99 -14.52 8.05
C PHE A 235 10.07 -14.48 6.52
N TYR A 236 9.29 -13.63 5.86
CA TYR A 236 9.28 -13.55 4.39
C TYR A 236 10.57 -12.97 3.79
N ARG A 237 11.33 -12.19 4.56
CA ARG A 237 12.67 -11.72 4.15
C ARG A 237 13.68 -12.86 4.06
N GLU A 238 13.54 -13.85 4.94
CA GLU A 238 14.43 -15.02 5.02
C GLU A 238 13.92 -16.21 4.18
N ASN A 239 12.61 -16.32 3.98
CA ASN A 239 11.95 -17.47 3.35
C ASN A 239 11.17 -17.03 2.11
N LYS A 240 11.89 -16.57 1.09
CA LYS A 240 11.27 -16.03 -0.14
C LYS A 240 10.50 -17.08 -0.94
N ASP A 241 10.74 -18.37 -0.79
CA ASP A 241 10.09 -19.44 -1.55
C ASP A 241 8.83 -20.03 -0.88
N VAL A 242 8.32 -19.39 0.18
CA VAL A 242 7.19 -19.89 0.98
C VAL A 242 6.02 -18.90 0.98
N ILE A 243 4.79 -19.43 0.95
CA ILE A 243 3.55 -18.74 1.33
C ILE A 243 3.06 -19.34 2.65
N ARG A 244 2.76 -18.50 3.64
CA ARG A 244 2.30 -18.93 4.97
C ARG A 244 0.83 -18.55 5.18
N VAL A 245 -0.03 -19.55 5.31
CA VAL A 245 -1.44 -19.40 5.70
C VAL A 245 -1.56 -19.51 7.21
N VAL A 246 -2.10 -18.48 7.87
CA VAL A 246 -2.14 -18.37 9.33
C VAL A 246 -3.58 -18.41 9.83
N ASN A 247 -3.88 -19.32 10.77
CA ASN A 247 -5.15 -19.41 11.51
C ASN A 247 -6.41 -19.39 10.62
N LYS A 248 -6.29 -19.97 9.43
CA LYS A 248 -7.34 -20.06 8.41
C LYS A 248 -7.41 -21.47 7.86
N ILE A 249 -8.55 -21.82 7.27
CA ILE A 249 -8.60 -22.95 6.35
C ILE A 249 -7.67 -22.71 5.16
N THR A 250 -7.09 -23.78 4.63
CA THR A 250 -6.15 -23.70 3.50
C THR A 250 -6.88 -24.02 2.21
N ASP A 251 -7.27 -22.98 1.48
CA ASP A 251 -7.86 -23.04 0.15
C ASP A 251 -7.33 -21.90 -0.74
N ASP A 252 -7.79 -21.83 -2.00
CA ASP A 252 -7.28 -20.87 -2.98
C ASP A 252 -7.46 -19.41 -2.53
N ILE A 253 -8.56 -19.08 -1.84
CA ILE A 253 -8.81 -17.73 -1.34
C ILE A 253 -7.83 -17.38 -0.23
N SER A 254 -7.69 -18.23 0.79
CA SER A 254 -6.78 -17.95 1.91
C SER A 254 -5.30 -18.02 1.50
N ILE A 255 -4.94 -18.85 0.53
CA ILE A 255 -3.60 -18.84 -0.08
C ILE A 255 -3.39 -17.53 -0.87
N THR A 256 -4.39 -17.02 -1.59
CA THR A 256 -4.30 -15.74 -2.30
C THR A 256 -4.10 -14.58 -1.33
N GLU A 257 -4.86 -14.51 -0.23
CA GLU A 257 -4.66 -13.52 0.84
C GLU A 257 -3.22 -13.54 1.37
N ALA A 258 -2.70 -14.73 1.67
CA ALA A 258 -1.32 -14.92 2.12
C ALA A 258 -0.28 -14.55 1.06
N SER A 259 -0.55 -14.85 -0.22
CA SER A 259 0.32 -14.50 -1.35
C SER A 259 0.44 -12.98 -1.54
N ILE A 260 -0.65 -12.23 -1.39
CA ILE A 260 -0.63 -10.77 -1.47
C ILE A 260 0.22 -10.17 -0.33
N LYS A 261 0.07 -10.68 0.91
CA LYS A 261 0.91 -10.29 2.05
C LYS A 261 2.39 -10.65 1.83
N ARG A 262 2.67 -11.85 1.32
CA ARG A 262 4.04 -12.25 0.92
C ARG A 262 4.62 -11.27 -0.10
N ASN A 263 3.87 -10.87 -1.13
CA ASN A 263 4.33 -9.93 -2.15
C ASN A 263 4.60 -8.53 -1.57
N ALA A 264 3.99 -8.18 -0.45
CA ALA A 264 4.36 -6.99 0.31
C ALA A 264 5.70 -7.19 1.03
N TYR A 265 5.92 -8.32 1.71
CA TYR A 265 7.05 -8.44 2.66
C TYR A 265 8.31 -9.13 2.13
N ALA A 266 8.18 -10.08 1.20
CA ALA A 266 9.32 -10.82 0.67
C ALA A 266 10.28 -9.93 -0.14
N PRO A 267 9.82 -9.05 -1.07
CA PRO A 267 10.71 -8.15 -1.79
C PRO A 267 11.18 -6.97 -0.91
N SER A 268 12.45 -6.60 -1.06
CA SER A 268 13.02 -5.39 -0.45
C SER A 268 12.45 -4.15 -1.14
N LEU A 269 12.59 -2.99 -0.51
CA LEU A 269 12.14 -1.74 -1.12
C LEU A 269 12.87 -1.47 -2.46
N GLU A 270 14.16 -1.83 -2.56
CA GLU A 270 14.89 -1.73 -3.82
C GLU A 270 14.40 -2.73 -4.88
N GLU A 271 14.14 -3.99 -4.52
CA GLU A 271 13.56 -4.98 -5.45
C GLU A 271 12.21 -4.51 -5.99
N LYS A 272 11.34 -3.96 -5.12
CA LYS A 272 10.06 -3.36 -5.54
C LYS A 272 10.27 -2.17 -6.47
N GLN A 273 11.17 -1.26 -6.12
CA GLN A 273 11.44 -0.09 -6.96
C GLN A 273 11.87 -0.51 -8.36
N ARG A 274 12.82 -1.44 -8.49
CA ARG A 274 13.30 -1.93 -9.80
C ARG A 274 12.18 -2.60 -10.59
N GLY A 275 11.37 -3.40 -9.91
CA GLY A 275 10.23 -4.09 -10.49
C GLY A 275 9.16 -3.13 -11.01
N TYR A 276 8.73 -2.19 -10.17
CA TYR A 276 7.78 -1.14 -10.57
C TYR A 276 8.34 -0.26 -11.69
N GLU A 277 9.60 0.17 -11.61
CA GLU A 277 10.24 0.98 -12.65
C GLU A 277 10.19 0.30 -14.01
N LYS A 278 10.60 -0.97 -14.07
CA LYS A 278 10.56 -1.75 -15.30
C LYS A 278 9.12 -1.82 -15.84
N ASN A 279 8.17 -2.15 -14.97
CA ASN A 279 6.77 -2.26 -15.36
C ASN A 279 6.19 -0.92 -15.86
N THR A 280 6.49 0.19 -15.17
CA THR A 280 6.02 1.52 -15.55
C THR A 280 6.51 1.87 -16.96
N VAL A 281 7.80 1.68 -17.24
CA VAL A 281 8.42 2.00 -18.52
C VAL A 281 7.86 1.12 -19.65
N ASP A 282 7.72 -0.18 -19.39
CA ASP A 282 7.30 -1.15 -20.40
C ASP A 282 5.80 -1.04 -20.73
N HIS A 283 4.96 -0.76 -19.73
CA HIS A 283 3.52 -0.95 -19.85
C HIS A 283 2.67 0.25 -19.46
N HIS A 284 3.20 1.30 -18.83
CA HIS A 284 2.38 2.37 -18.25
C HIS A 284 2.77 3.79 -18.67
N ILE A 285 3.83 3.96 -19.46
CA ILE A 285 4.15 5.22 -20.13
C ILE A 285 3.91 5.04 -21.63
N ASN A 286 2.78 5.56 -22.10
CA ASN A 286 2.37 5.41 -23.49
C ASN A 286 3.30 6.13 -24.48
N ASP A 287 3.03 5.97 -25.77
CA ASP A 287 3.87 6.52 -26.85
C ASP A 287 4.00 8.05 -26.78
N GLN A 288 3.00 8.72 -26.21
CA GLN A 288 2.99 10.17 -26.02
C GLN A 288 3.65 10.62 -24.71
N GLY A 289 4.18 9.68 -23.91
CA GLY A 289 4.84 9.95 -22.64
C GLY A 289 3.90 10.08 -21.44
N MET A 290 2.61 9.77 -21.61
CA MET A 290 1.61 9.88 -20.56
C MET A 290 1.52 8.61 -19.72
N SER A 291 1.32 8.79 -18.42
CA SER A 291 0.93 7.72 -17.50
C SER A 291 -0.42 7.14 -17.92
N ALA A 292 -0.49 5.82 -18.07
CA ALA A 292 -1.69 5.12 -18.49
C ALA A 292 -1.89 3.82 -17.71
N VAL A 293 -3.16 3.47 -17.55
CA VAL A 293 -3.57 2.16 -17.05
C VAL A 293 -3.39 1.17 -18.20
N ALA A 294 -2.86 -0.02 -17.92
CA ALA A 294 -2.62 -1.04 -18.93
C ALA A 294 -3.70 -2.11 -18.87
N THR A 295 -4.19 -2.52 -20.03
CA THR A 295 -4.85 -3.82 -20.18
C THR A 295 -3.83 -4.82 -20.69
N VAL A 296 -3.68 -5.93 -19.98
CA VAL A 296 -2.71 -6.99 -20.27
C VAL A 296 -3.40 -8.33 -20.51
N ASP A 297 -2.78 -9.17 -21.34
CA ASP A 297 -3.25 -10.54 -21.60
C ASP A 297 -2.87 -11.51 -20.47
N GLU A 298 -3.22 -12.78 -20.60
CA GLU A 298 -2.92 -13.82 -19.61
C GLU A 298 -1.42 -14.06 -19.40
N ARG A 299 -0.57 -13.62 -20.33
CA ARG A 299 0.89 -13.69 -20.23
C ARG A 299 1.50 -12.38 -19.71
N GLY A 300 0.68 -11.41 -19.30
CA GLY A 300 1.11 -10.10 -18.83
C GLY A 300 1.60 -9.18 -19.94
N ARG A 301 1.27 -9.45 -21.21
CA ARG A 301 1.66 -8.58 -22.33
C ARG A 301 0.66 -7.47 -22.51
N LEU A 302 1.13 -6.24 -22.70
CA LEU A 302 0.28 -5.09 -23.00
C LEU A 302 -0.59 -5.35 -24.26
N VAL A 303 -1.90 -5.20 -24.09
CA VAL A 303 -2.91 -5.26 -25.16
C VAL A 303 -3.29 -3.87 -25.61
N ARG A 304 -3.66 -3.00 -24.66
CA ARG A 304 -4.00 -1.59 -24.92
C ARG A 304 -3.88 -0.76 -23.64
N TYR A 305 -3.82 0.56 -23.83
CA TYR A 305 -3.97 1.50 -22.73
C TYR A 305 -5.46 1.76 -22.43
N GLU A 306 -5.80 1.91 -21.16
CA GLU A 306 -7.09 2.40 -20.71
C GLU A 306 -7.03 3.89 -20.34
N ASN A 307 -8.19 4.52 -20.37
CA ASN A 307 -8.33 5.91 -20.03
C ASN A 307 -8.18 6.13 -18.52
N ASP A 308 -7.23 6.97 -18.13
CA ASP A 308 -7.17 7.53 -16.78
C ASP A 308 -7.42 9.04 -16.88
N GLY A 309 -8.57 9.47 -16.35
CA GLY A 309 -8.93 10.88 -16.30
C GLY A 309 -7.90 11.71 -15.55
N ASP A 310 -7.11 11.12 -14.66
CA ASP A 310 -6.12 11.82 -13.83
C ASP A 310 -4.68 11.72 -14.36
N SER A 311 -4.50 11.27 -15.61
CA SER A 311 -3.19 10.98 -16.21
C SER A 311 -2.18 12.13 -16.14
N ALA A 312 -2.56 13.39 -16.34
CA ALA A 312 -1.60 14.50 -16.25
C ALA A 312 -1.02 14.68 -14.83
N LEU A 313 -1.82 14.41 -13.78
CA LEU A 313 -1.34 14.39 -12.40
C LEU A 313 -0.31 13.28 -12.21
N TRP A 314 -0.65 12.05 -12.59
CA TRP A 314 0.26 10.90 -12.45
C TRP A 314 1.52 11.02 -13.28
N THR A 315 1.42 11.61 -14.48
CA THR A 315 2.58 11.90 -15.34
C THR A 315 3.50 12.93 -14.70
N GLY A 316 2.94 13.99 -14.11
CA GLY A 316 3.71 14.97 -13.33
C GLY A 316 4.43 14.34 -12.14
N MET A 317 3.73 13.47 -11.39
CA MET A 317 4.34 12.73 -10.28
C MET A 317 5.42 11.75 -10.76
N TYR A 318 5.20 11.06 -11.89
CA TYR A 318 6.22 10.20 -12.49
C TYR A 318 7.48 10.99 -12.87
N ILE A 319 7.33 12.15 -13.53
CA ILE A 319 8.46 13.06 -13.81
C ILE A 319 9.17 13.45 -12.51
N GLY A 320 8.44 13.79 -11.45
CA GLY A 320 9.02 14.06 -10.14
C GLY A 320 9.82 12.89 -9.59
N SER A 321 9.29 11.67 -9.66
CA SER A 321 9.97 10.45 -9.23
C SER A 321 11.28 10.20 -10.00
N GLN A 322 11.25 10.37 -11.32
CA GLN A 322 12.41 10.16 -12.18
C GLN A 322 13.46 11.27 -12.03
N ALA A 323 13.03 12.52 -11.82
CA ALA A 323 13.94 13.61 -11.50
C ALA A 323 14.64 13.37 -10.15
N MET A 324 13.90 12.95 -9.11
CA MET A 324 14.48 12.58 -7.81
C MET A 324 15.44 11.39 -7.93
N ARG A 325 15.08 10.36 -8.72
CA ARG A 325 15.98 9.25 -9.07
C ARG A 325 17.26 9.74 -9.73
N TYR A 326 17.16 10.58 -10.75
CA TYR A 326 18.31 11.12 -11.44
C TYR A 326 19.21 11.93 -10.50
N LEU A 327 18.62 12.76 -9.63
CA LEU A 327 19.38 13.53 -8.66
C LEU A 327 20.15 12.64 -7.68
N ALA A 328 19.54 11.54 -7.22
CA ALA A 328 20.13 10.59 -6.28
C ALA A 328 21.15 9.62 -6.90
N THR A 329 21.01 9.27 -8.18
CA THR A 329 21.78 8.17 -8.81
C THR A 329 22.61 8.58 -10.04
N LYS A 330 22.27 9.71 -10.66
CA LYS A 330 22.78 10.16 -11.97
C LYS A 330 22.49 9.21 -13.14
N ASP A 331 21.53 8.30 -12.97
CA ASP A 331 21.12 7.34 -14.01
C ASP A 331 20.48 8.05 -15.21
N GLN A 332 21.12 7.95 -16.37
CA GLN A 332 20.66 8.59 -17.61
C GLN A 332 19.31 8.07 -18.09
N ALA A 333 18.92 6.84 -17.76
CA ALA A 333 17.59 6.32 -18.07
C ALA A 333 16.49 7.12 -17.37
N ALA A 334 16.73 7.56 -16.13
CA ALA A 334 15.78 8.41 -15.40
C ALA A 334 15.61 9.78 -16.08
N LEU A 335 16.71 10.37 -16.57
CA LEU A 335 16.64 11.64 -17.31
C LEU A 335 15.93 11.47 -18.67
N ALA A 336 16.14 10.35 -19.36
CA ALA A 336 15.41 10.01 -20.58
C ALA A 336 13.90 9.87 -20.32
N ASN A 337 13.51 9.22 -19.22
CA ASN A 337 12.11 9.11 -18.79
C ASN A 337 11.47 10.48 -18.52
N VAL A 338 12.20 11.39 -17.85
CA VAL A 338 11.77 12.78 -17.64
C VAL A 338 11.49 13.48 -18.99
N ARG A 339 12.41 13.38 -19.97
CA ARG A 339 12.23 13.99 -21.30
C ARG A 339 11.01 13.42 -22.02
N LYS A 340 10.85 12.08 -22.03
CA LYS A 340 9.72 11.40 -22.69
C LYS A 340 8.39 11.90 -22.12
N SER A 341 8.23 11.89 -20.80
CA SER A 341 6.96 12.30 -20.17
C SER A 341 6.70 13.80 -20.22
N LEU A 342 7.75 14.63 -20.17
CA LEU A 342 7.61 16.07 -20.33
C LEU A 342 7.05 16.44 -21.71
N LYS A 343 7.44 15.73 -22.77
CA LYS A 343 6.88 15.91 -24.12
C LYS A 343 5.35 15.69 -24.12
N GLY A 344 4.86 14.69 -23.39
CA GLY A 344 3.42 14.48 -23.22
C GLY A 344 2.72 15.67 -22.58
N LEU A 345 3.29 16.21 -21.48
CA LEU A 345 2.74 17.40 -20.84
C LEU A 345 2.75 18.65 -21.74
N PHE A 346 3.75 18.78 -22.62
CA PHE A 346 3.75 19.84 -23.63
C PHE A 346 2.61 19.69 -24.63
N ILE A 347 2.39 18.49 -25.15
CA ILE A 347 1.31 18.20 -26.10
C ILE A 347 -0.05 18.47 -25.45
N LEU A 348 -0.25 18.12 -24.16
CA LEU A 348 -1.50 18.44 -23.46
C LEU A 348 -1.87 19.92 -23.53
N MET A 349 -0.88 20.80 -23.42
CA MET A 349 -1.11 22.24 -23.47
C MET A 349 -1.41 22.71 -24.91
N ASP A 350 -0.83 22.08 -25.93
CA ASP A 350 -0.92 22.59 -27.30
C ASP A 350 -2.09 22.01 -28.09
N ILE A 351 -2.47 20.75 -27.83
CA ILE A 351 -3.35 19.96 -28.70
C ILE A 351 -4.79 20.48 -28.78
N THR A 352 -5.24 21.24 -27.79
CA THR A 352 -6.60 21.81 -27.75
C THR A 352 -6.80 22.94 -28.76
N GLY A 353 -5.72 23.58 -29.23
CA GLY A 353 -5.78 24.81 -30.04
C GLY A 353 -6.24 26.06 -29.28
N ASN A 354 -6.72 25.92 -28.03
CA ASN A 354 -7.19 27.01 -27.19
C ASN A 354 -6.17 27.34 -26.09
N LYS A 355 -5.65 28.58 -26.08
CA LYS A 355 -4.63 29.02 -25.12
C LYS A 355 -5.10 29.01 -23.66
N GLY A 356 -6.40 29.14 -23.39
CA GLY A 356 -6.96 29.08 -22.03
C GLY A 356 -7.18 27.67 -21.49
N GLU A 357 -7.01 26.63 -22.33
CA GLU A 357 -7.34 25.24 -22.00
C GLU A 357 -6.17 24.30 -22.24
N PHE A 358 -6.30 23.08 -21.73
CA PHE A 358 -5.36 21.98 -21.94
C PHE A 358 -6.10 20.63 -21.81
N ALA A 359 -5.57 19.60 -22.43
CA ALA A 359 -6.14 18.25 -22.39
C ALA A 359 -5.86 17.54 -21.05
N ARG A 360 -6.67 16.52 -20.70
CA ARG A 360 -6.44 15.69 -19.50
C ARG A 360 -5.41 14.58 -19.72
N THR A 361 -5.45 13.97 -20.90
CA THR A 361 -4.63 12.83 -21.28
C THR A 361 -4.54 12.72 -22.81
N LEU A 362 -3.61 11.88 -23.29
CA LEU A 362 -3.32 11.62 -24.70
C LEU A 362 -3.28 10.12 -24.96
N ALA A 363 -3.74 9.71 -26.14
CA ALA A 363 -3.54 8.35 -26.65
C ALA A 363 -3.29 8.39 -28.17
N THR A 364 -2.74 7.31 -28.71
CA THR A 364 -2.48 7.19 -30.15
C THR A 364 -3.80 7.05 -30.91
N TYR A 365 -3.99 7.82 -31.97
CA TYR A 365 -5.13 7.66 -32.89
C TYR A 365 -4.93 6.40 -33.73
N VAL A 366 -5.95 5.54 -33.77
CA VAL A 366 -5.98 4.33 -34.60
C VAL A 366 -7.06 4.48 -35.67
N PRO A 367 -6.69 4.60 -36.96
CA PRO A 367 -7.67 4.70 -38.05
C PRO A 367 -8.67 3.54 -38.03
N GLY A 368 -9.95 3.86 -38.19
CA GLY A 368 -11.05 2.89 -38.19
C GLY A 368 -11.57 2.50 -36.80
N GLN A 369 -10.92 2.93 -35.70
CA GLN A 369 -11.49 2.81 -34.35
C GLN A 369 -12.36 4.03 -34.01
N PRO A 370 -13.50 3.85 -33.33
CA PRO A 370 -14.33 4.97 -32.90
C PRO A 370 -13.59 5.82 -31.85
N ILE A 371 -13.69 7.14 -31.98
CA ILE A 371 -13.18 8.07 -30.96
C ILE A 371 -14.16 8.04 -29.78
N PRO A 372 -13.71 7.78 -28.53
CA PRO A 372 -14.60 7.72 -27.38
C PRO A 372 -15.30 9.06 -27.09
N GLU A 373 -16.39 9.01 -26.32
CA GLU A 373 -17.10 10.22 -25.88
C GLU A 373 -16.15 11.16 -25.10
N LYS A 374 -16.22 12.47 -25.37
CA LYS A 374 -15.34 13.54 -24.82
C LYS A 374 -13.87 13.47 -25.27
N TRP A 375 -13.56 12.60 -26.23
CA TRP A 375 -12.27 12.58 -26.90
C TRP A 375 -12.36 13.23 -28.27
N HIS A 376 -11.24 13.81 -28.69
CA HIS A 376 -11.11 14.50 -29.97
C HIS A 376 -9.84 14.04 -30.67
N GLN A 377 -9.89 13.93 -32.00
CA GLN A 377 -8.67 13.79 -32.80
C GLN A 377 -7.94 15.13 -32.85
N GLY A 378 -6.61 15.11 -32.70
CA GLY A 378 -5.79 16.30 -32.83
C GLY A 378 -5.83 16.88 -34.25
N ALA A 379 -5.80 18.21 -34.35
CA ALA A 379 -5.52 18.90 -35.60
C ALA A 379 -4.00 18.88 -35.88
N ALA A 380 -3.56 19.34 -37.07
CA ALA A 380 -2.14 19.46 -37.39
C ALA A 380 -1.36 20.23 -36.31
N PRO A 381 -0.19 19.74 -35.82
CA PRO A 381 0.57 18.55 -36.26
C PRO A 381 0.26 17.25 -35.48
N PHE A 382 -0.85 17.18 -34.74
CA PHE A 382 -1.21 16.10 -33.82
C PHE A 382 -2.24 15.11 -34.38
N GLN A 383 -2.35 14.96 -35.71
CA GLN A 383 -3.41 14.13 -36.34
C GLN A 383 -3.35 12.65 -35.96
N ASN A 384 -2.20 12.17 -35.48
CA ASN A 384 -1.97 10.81 -34.99
C ASN A 384 -2.26 10.64 -33.50
N ILE A 385 -2.84 11.64 -32.82
CA ILE A 385 -3.13 11.63 -31.38
C ILE A 385 -4.62 11.91 -31.18
N ILE A 386 -5.23 11.18 -30.24
CA ILE A 386 -6.51 11.56 -29.63
C ILE A 386 -6.27 12.11 -28.23
N TRP A 387 -7.10 13.07 -27.81
CA TRP A 387 -6.98 13.72 -26.50
C TRP A 387 -8.34 13.84 -25.83
N GLN A 388 -8.33 13.78 -24.49
CA GLN A 388 -9.54 13.96 -23.68
C GLN A 388 -9.67 15.40 -23.21
N GLU A 389 -10.85 16.00 -23.40
CA GLU A 389 -11.15 17.36 -22.96
C GLU A 389 -11.29 17.51 -21.43
N GLY A 390 -11.33 18.75 -20.95
CA GLY A 390 -11.67 19.06 -19.55
C GLY A 390 -10.49 19.04 -18.57
N GLY A 391 -9.37 19.67 -18.93
CA GLY A 391 -8.27 19.96 -18.00
C GLY A 391 -8.79 20.69 -16.75
N ASN A 392 -8.40 20.23 -15.56
CA ASN A 392 -8.94 20.74 -14.29
C ASN A 392 -7.84 20.99 -13.24
N ASN A 393 -8.26 21.33 -12.02
CA ASN A 393 -7.40 21.64 -10.87
C ASN A 393 -6.35 20.55 -10.57
N ASP A 394 -6.71 19.30 -10.74
CA ASP A 394 -5.83 18.18 -10.41
C ASP A 394 -4.75 18.07 -11.48
N MET A 395 -5.16 18.21 -12.75
CA MET A 395 -4.27 18.06 -13.90
C MET A 395 -3.26 19.20 -13.97
N VAL A 396 -3.68 20.45 -13.69
CA VAL A 396 -2.75 21.60 -13.71
C VAL A 396 -1.68 21.48 -12.62
N LYS A 397 -1.99 20.88 -11.47
CA LYS A 397 -0.99 20.59 -10.42
C LYS A 397 0.02 19.55 -10.87
N GLY A 398 -0.43 18.52 -11.60
CA GLY A 398 0.45 17.60 -12.31
C GLY A 398 1.43 18.30 -13.25
N ILE A 399 0.90 19.16 -14.12
CA ILE A 399 1.70 19.91 -15.10
C ILE A 399 2.71 20.82 -14.40
N MET A 400 2.28 21.61 -13.41
CA MET A 400 3.18 22.48 -12.62
C MET A 400 4.29 21.67 -11.93
N HIS A 401 3.95 20.52 -11.35
CA HIS A 401 4.90 19.66 -10.67
C HIS A 401 5.92 19.04 -11.64
N GLY A 402 5.44 18.55 -12.79
CA GLY A 402 6.30 18.00 -13.84
C GLY A 402 7.25 19.04 -14.44
N PHE A 403 6.74 20.23 -14.75
CA PHE A 403 7.55 21.35 -15.27
C PHE A 403 8.62 21.79 -14.27
N LEU A 404 8.26 21.91 -12.98
CA LEU A 404 9.24 22.19 -11.94
C LEU A 404 10.36 21.15 -11.98
N TRP A 405 10.05 19.87 -11.76
CA TRP A 405 11.08 18.84 -11.63
C TRP A 405 11.92 18.66 -12.89
N ALA A 406 11.30 18.75 -14.07
CA ALA A 406 12.03 18.74 -15.34
C ALA A 406 13.05 19.87 -15.43
N SER A 407 12.65 21.11 -15.05
CA SER A 407 13.57 22.27 -15.06
C SER A 407 14.76 22.14 -14.10
N ILE A 408 14.67 21.25 -13.11
CA ILE A 408 15.77 20.99 -12.16
C ILE A 408 16.86 20.10 -12.79
N VAL A 409 16.47 19.16 -13.64
CA VAL A 409 17.36 18.06 -14.08
C VAL A 409 17.74 18.15 -15.56
N ILE A 410 16.94 18.82 -16.39
CA ILE A 410 17.25 19.02 -17.81
C ILE A 410 18.21 20.21 -17.96
N PRO A 411 19.39 20.03 -18.57
CA PRO A 411 20.34 21.11 -18.82
C PRO A 411 19.76 22.25 -19.67
N GLU A 412 20.08 23.51 -19.34
CA GLU A 412 19.67 24.70 -20.11
C GLU A 412 20.23 24.74 -21.54
N SER A 413 21.23 23.91 -21.84
CA SER A 413 21.76 23.72 -23.20
C SER A 413 20.77 23.02 -24.14
N GLU A 414 19.74 22.33 -23.62
CA GLU A 414 18.65 21.76 -24.42
C GLU A 414 17.62 22.84 -24.78
N THR A 415 18.01 23.73 -25.70
CA THR A 415 17.29 24.98 -25.99
C THR A 415 15.86 24.79 -26.47
N GLU A 416 15.55 23.71 -27.20
CA GLU A 416 14.20 23.38 -27.65
C GLU A 416 13.27 23.08 -26.46
N ILE A 417 13.68 22.18 -25.57
CA ILE A 417 12.91 21.84 -24.37
C ILE A 417 12.73 23.07 -23.48
N TRP A 418 13.80 23.86 -23.29
CA TRP A 418 13.72 25.09 -22.50
C TRP A 418 12.86 26.18 -23.16
N GLY A 419 12.81 26.22 -24.49
CA GLY A 419 11.87 27.07 -25.23
C GLY A 419 10.42 26.74 -24.86
N HIS A 420 10.05 25.45 -24.93
CA HIS A 420 8.73 24.98 -24.52
C HIS A 420 8.44 25.20 -23.04
N LEU A 421 9.38 24.91 -22.14
CA LEU A 421 9.22 25.18 -20.70
C LEU A 421 8.93 26.66 -20.44
N LYS A 422 9.66 27.58 -21.06
CA LYS A 422 9.46 29.04 -20.89
C LYS A 422 8.10 29.49 -21.40
N GLU A 423 7.73 29.09 -22.62
CA GLU A 423 6.46 29.43 -23.23
C GLU A 423 5.27 28.90 -22.41
N LYS A 424 5.29 27.62 -22.07
CA LYS A 424 4.18 26.95 -21.37
C LYS A 424 4.09 27.34 -19.90
N SER A 425 5.21 27.53 -19.20
CA SER A 425 5.17 27.99 -17.80
C SER A 425 4.58 29.40 -17.68
N ALA A 426 4.86 30.30 -18.62
CA ALA A 426 4.21 31.61 -18.69
C ALA A 426 2.70 31.49 -18.96
N ARG A 427 2.31 30.60 -19.88
CA ARG A 427 0.90 30.36 -20.24
C ARG A 427 0.05 29.80 -19.09
N LEU A 428 0.63 29.04 -18.15
CA LEU A 428 -0.11 28.47 -17.02
C LEU A 428 -0.95 29.51 -16.26
N ILE A 429 -0.50 30.75 -16.19
CA ILE A 429 -1.13 31.84 -15.43
C ILE A 429 -2.48 32.25 -16.01
N ASP A 430 -2.66 32.05 -17.32
CA ASP A 430 -3.80 32.50 -18.12
C ASP A 430 -4.76 31.35 -18.48
N LEU A 431 -4.56 30.17 -17.89
CA LEU A 431 -5.50 29.06 -18.05
C LEU A 431 -6.80 29.34 -17.30
N ASN A 432 -7.93 28.94 -17.88
CA ASN A 432 -9.28 29.12 -17.29
C ASN A 432 -9.38 28.51 -15.88
N VAL A 433 -8.66 27.40 -15.62
CA VAL A 433 -8.60 26.77 -14.29
C VAL A 433 -8.04 27.69 -13.20
N MET A 434 -7.25 28.71 -13.56
CA MET A 434 -6.74 29.72 -12.62
C MET A 434 -7.82 30.71 -12.18
N ASP A 435 -8.89 30.86 -12.96
CA ASP A 435 -10.06 31.65 -12.56
C ASP A 435 -11.00 30.83 -11.67
N ASP A 436 -11.18 29.54 -11.99
CA ASP A 436 -11.96 28.61 -11.16
C ASP A 436 -11.31 28.32 -9.80
N LYS A 437 -9.97 28.30 -9.77
CA LYS A 437 -9.14 27.98 -8.61
C LYS A 437 -7.99 28.99 -8.44
N PRO A 438 -8.31 30.24 -8.04
CA PRO A 438 -7.32 31.33 -7.96
C PRO A 438 -6.18 31.06 -6.98
N GLN A 439 -6.35 30.14 -6.03
CA GLN A 439 -5.28 29.69 -5.13
C GLN A 439 -4.08 29.02 -5.84
N ASN A 440 -4.23 28.59 -7.10
CA ASN A 440 -3.13 28.02 -7.88
C ASN A 440 -2.27 29.08 -8.57
N ARG A 441 -2.81 30.29 -8.79
CA ARG A 441 -2.14 31.37 -9.53
C ARG A 441 -0.79 31.80 -8.94
N PRO A 442 -0.61 31.92 -7.60
CA PRO A 442 0.71 32.20 -7.03
C PRO A 442 1.75 31.16 -7.43
N LEU A 443 1.43 29.86 -7.41
CA LEU A 443 2.38 28.82 -7.80
C LEU A 443 2.76 28.92 -9.29
N ALA A 444 1.79 29.14 -10.18
CA ALA A 444 2.04 29.33 -11.60
C ALA A 444 2.96 30.54 -11.88
N LEU A 445 2.74 31.67 -11.18
CA LEU A 445 3.60 32.85 -11.27
C LEU A 445 5.05 32.57 -10.83
N GLY A 446 5.22 31.85 -9.72
CA GLY A 446 6.55 31.50 -9.22
C GLY A 446 7.28 30.55 -10.17
N LEU A 447 6.57 29.58 -10.74
CA LEU A 447 7.14 28.66 -11.71
C LEU A 447 7.54 29.37 -13.02
N ALA A 448 6.69 30.26 -13.53
CA ALA A 448 7.01 31.12 -14.67
C ALA A 448 8.23 31.99 -14.37
N ALA A 449 8.31 32.61 -13.19
CA ALA A 449 9.47 33.41 -12.78
C ALA A 449 10.76 32.59 -12.76
N LEU A 450 10.71 31.38 -12.21
CA LEU A 450 11.86 30.48 -12.10
C LEU A 450 12.38 30.05 -13.49
N ILE A 451 11.49 29.63 -14.39
CA ILE A 451 11.86 29.05 -15.68
C ILE A 451 12.21 30.13 -16.72
N THR A 452 11.43 31.22 -16.76
CA THR A 452 11.63 32.31 -17.73
C THR A 452 12.73 33.28 -17.31
N LYS A 453 13.06 33.31 -16.01
CA LYS A 453 13.99 34.27 -15.40
C LYS A 453 13.57 35.74 -15.55
N GLN A 454 12.28 36.00 -15.81
CA GLN A 454 11.75 37.36 -15.96
C GLN A 454 11.32 37.94 -14.60
N SER A 455 11.80 39.14 -14.27
CA SER A 455 11.51 39.83 -13.00
C SER A 455 10.03 40.15 -12.80
N GLY A 456 9.29 40.46 -13.88
CA GLY A 456 7.86 40.79 -13.79
C GLY A 456 6.99 39.67 -13.21
N PHE A 457 7.29 38.40 -13.53
CA PHE A 457 6.60 37.27 -12.89
C PHE A 457 6.97 37.14 -11.42
N ARG A 458 8.24 37.38 -11.06
CA ARG A 458 8.72 37.33 -9.68
C ARG A 458 8.04 38.39 -8.80
N GLU A 459 7.92 39.62 -9.29
CA GLU A 459 7.23 40.70 -8.57
C GLU A 459 5.75 40.35 -8.32
N ARG A 460 5.07 39.82 -9.33
CA ARG A 460 3.68 39.34 -9.21
C ARG A 460 3.56 38.16 -8.26
N TYR A 461 4.50 37.22 -8.28
CA TYR A 461 4.59 36.09 -7.35
C TYR A 461 4.67 36.55 -5.89
N VAL A 462 5.63 37.44 -5.59
CA VAL A 462 5.84 37.97 -4.24
C VAL A 462 4.61 38.76 -3.79
N LYS A 463 4.05 39.61 -4.66
CA LYS A 463 2.82 40.36 -4.38
C LYS A 463 1.65 39.42 -4.06
N ALA A 464 1.48 38.35 -4.84
CA ALA A 464 0.39 37.40 -4.64
C ALA A 464 0.50 36.73 -3.26
N TYR A 465 1.68 36.24 -2.86
CA TYR A 465 1.87 35.61 -1.54
C TYR A 465 1.77 36.59 -0.36
N ASN A 466 2.23 37.84 -0.52
CA ASN A 466 2.10 38.87 0.51
C ASN A 466 0.65 39.35 0.70
N SER A 467 -0.17 39.28 -0.36
CA SER A 467 -1.59 39.62 -0.29
C SER A 467 -2.46 38.53 0.35
N LEU A 468 -1.94 37.31 0.50
CA LEU A 468 -2.68 36.22 1.15
C LEU A 468 -2.72 36.44 2.67
N PRO A 469 -3.91 36.47 3.30
CA PRO A 469 -4.04 36.69 4.74
C PRO A 469 -3.17 35.71 5.53
N VAL A 470 -2.48 36.20 6.57
CA VAL A 470 -1.42 35.47 7.30
C VAL A 470 -1.92 34.11 7.83
N LYS A 471 -3.17 34.04 8.29
CA LYS A 471 -3.83 32.80 8.71
C LYS A 471 -4.61 32.15 7.55
N PHE A 472 -3.92 31.39 6.72
CA PHE A 472 -4.58 30.42 5.83
C PHE A 472 -4.74 29.04 6.50
N SER A 473 -4.37 28.92 7.78
CA SER A 473 -4.56 27.74 8.60
C SER A 473 -5.74 27.92 9.55
N GLY A 474 -6.63 26.93 9.55
CA GLY A 474 -7.70 26.80 10.54
C GLY A 474 -9.08 26.67 9.90
N TYR A 475 -9.43 25.43 9.55
CA TYR A 475 -10.81 24.99 9.38
C TYR A 475 -11.61 25.60 8.21
N SER A 476 -11.17 25.35 6.99
CA SER A 476 -12.10 25.30 5.85
C SER A 476 -12.22 23.84 5.40
N PHE A 477 -13.38 23.42 4.91
CA PHE A 477 -13.54 22.06 4.35
C PHE A 477 -12.66 21.81 3.10
N ASP A 478 -12.05 22.87 2.56
CA ASP A 478 -11.05 22.84 1.49
C ASP A 478 -9.60 22.99 2.04
N THR A 479 -9.41 23.19 3.36
CA THR A 479 -8.10 23.37 4.02
C THR A 479 -7.92 22.44 5.22
N SER A 480 -7.06 21.43 5.03
CA SER A 480 -6.56 20.45 6.02
C SER A 480 -7.41 20.21 7.28
N PHE A 481 -8.28 19.20 7.27
CA PHE A 481 -8.96 18.70 8.46
C PHE A 481 -8.90 17.17 8.56
N TYR A 482 -8.91 16.67 9.78
CA TYR A 482 -9.07 15.25 10.09
C TYR A 482 -9.93 15.08 11.34
N TRP A 483 -11.08 14.45 11.21
CA TRP A 483 -12.03 14.25 12.31
C TRP A 483 -12.43 12.79 12.41
N HIS A 484 -11.82 12.10 13.37
CA HIS A 484 -12.17 10.73 13.75
C HIS A 484 -12.38 9.80 12.53
N GLY A 485 -11.44 9.83 11.59
CA GLY A 485 -11.47 9.01 10.38
C GLY A 485 -12.03 9.71 9.14
N VAL A 486 -12.44 10.98 9.22
CA VAL A 486 -13.00 11.72 8.07
C VAL A 486 -12.06 12.85 7.63
N ALA A 487 -11.74 12.88 6.34
CA ALA A 487 -10.94 13.92 5.68
C ALA A 487 -11.17 13.95 4.16
N ASP A 488 -10.74 15.01 3.48
CA ASP A 488 -10.69 15.08 2.00
C ASP A 488 -9.43 14.40 1.46
N TRP A 489 -9.45 13.06 1.40
CA TRP A 489 -8.28 12.23 1.13
C TRP A 489 -7.55 12.52 -0.17
N SER A 490 -8.28 12.71 -1.27
CA SER A 490 -7.69 13.10 -2.56
C SER A 490 -7.07 14.51 -2.48
N GLY A 491 -7.70 15.42 -1.75
CA GLY A 491 -7.21 16.76 -1.49
C GLY A 491 -5.90 16.78 -0.70
N ILE A 492 -5.68 15.82 0.21
CA ILE A 492 -4.40 15.66 0.92
C ILE A 492 -3.27 15.39 -0.07
N ASN A 493 -3.41 14.37 -0.93
CA ASN A 493 -2.40 14.04 -1.93
C ASN A 493 -2.10 15.25 -2.83
N LEU A 494 -3.17 15.92 -3.26
CA LEU A 494 -3.05 17.08 -4.12
C LEU A 494 -2.39 18.29 -3.42
N GLY A 495 -2.64 18.44 -2.13
CA GLY A 495 -1.99 19.39 -1.23
C GLY A 495 -0.49 19.14 -1.16
N ILE A 496 -0.06 17.90 -0.92
CA ILE A 496 1.36 17.50 -0.87
C ILE A 496 2.08 17.85 -2.17
N VAL A 497 1.50 17.49 -3.32
CA VAL A 497 2.09 17.81 -4.64
C VAL A 497 2.25 19.33 -4.79
N GLY A 498 1.24 20.10 -4.38
CA GLY A 498 1.30 21.55 -4.37
C GLY A 498 2.35 22.13 -3.41
N ASP A 499 2.45 21.60 -2.19
CA ASP A 499 3.40 22.03 -1.16
C ASP A 499 4.85 21.79 -1.58
N ILE A 500 5.17 20.57 -2.04
CA ILE A 500 6.51 20.23 -2.56
C ILE A 500 6.90 21.19 -3.68
N THR A 501 5.97 21.44 -4.61
CA THR A 501 6.22 22.32 -5.75
C THR A 501 6.45 23.76 -5.29
N ALA A 502 5.58 24.29 -4.44
CA ALA A 502 5.64 25.68 -3.99
C ALA A 502 6.87 25.96 -3.12
N ILE A 503 7.22 25.05 -2.20
CA ILE A 503 8.42 25.18 -1.36
C ILE A 503 9.67 25.19 -2.23
N THR A 504 9.76 24.28 -3.21
CA THR A 504 10.92 24.19 -4.10
C THR A 504 11.05 25.43 -4.98
N VAL A 505 9.94 25.95 -5.53
CA VAL A 505 9.94 27.20 -6.30
C VAL A 505 10.42 28.36 -5.44
N ALA A 506 9.88 28.52 -4.22
CA ALA A 506 10.28 29.59 -3.31
C ALA A 506 11.77 29.52 -2.95
N ASP A 507 12.27 28.32 -2.64
CA ASP A 507 13.67 28.09 -2.30
C ASP A 507 14.61 28.42 -3.48
N ARG A 508 14.24 28.01 -4.71
CA ARG A 508 15.02 28.28 -5.92
C ARG A 508 15.00 29.74 -6.36
N LEU A 509 13.93 30.48 -6.06
CA LEU A 509 13.87 31.93 -6.28
C LEU A 509 14.58 32.73 -5.18
N GLY A 510 14.99 32.09 -4.08
CA GLY A 510 15.56 32.76 -2.91
C GLY A 510 14.53 33.52 -2.07
N GLU A 511 13.25 33.18 -2.18
CA GLU A 511 12.13 33.84 -1.48
C GLU A 511 11.91 33.22 -0.10
N THR A 512 12.85 33.45 0.81
CA THR A 512 12.93 32.77 2.13
C THR A 512 11.67 32.93 2.98
N LYS A 513 11.10 34.13 3.06
CA LYS A 513 9.87 34.38 3.83
C LYS A 513 8.67 33.55 3.32
N ILE A 514 8.54 33.44 2.00
CA ILE A 514 7.47 32.66 1.37
C ILE A 514 7.73 31.17 1.59
N ARG A 515 8.98 30.73 1.39
CA ARG A 515 9.40 29.35 1.62
C ARG A 515 9.10 28.90 3.06
N ASP A 516 9.50 29.69 4.05
CA ASP A 516 9.37 29.31 5.47
C ASP A 516 7.89 29.22 5.87
N ARG A 517 7.05 30.15 5.41
CA ARG A 517 5.59 30.08 5.57
C ARG A 517 4.98 28.81 4.94
N LEU A 518 5.46 28.40 3.76
CA LEU A 518 4.99 27.18 3.09
C LEU A 518 5.44 25.91 3.84
N ARG A 519 6.65 25.91 4.40
CA ARG A 519 7.15 24.81 5.25
C ARG A 519 6.33 24.66 6.53
N GLU A 520 5.97 25.78 7.16
CA GLU A 520 5.10 25.79 8.33
C GLU A 520 3.73 25.20 7.99
N ARG A 521 3.12 25.60 6.86
CA ARG A 521 1.86 25.02 6.37
C ARG A 521 1.95 23.51 6.18
N LEU A 522 3.03 23.01 5.57
CA LEU A 522 3.23 21.57 5.38
C LEU A 522 3.34 20.83 6.72
N MET A 523 4.04 21.41 7.70
CA MET A 523 4.11 20.84 9.05
C MET A 523 2.75 20.84 9.76
N ASP A 524 1.98 21.91 9.65
CA ASP A 524 0.62 21.97 10.23
C ASP A 524 -0.31 20.94 9.60
N SER A 525 -0.18 20.71 8.28
CA SER A 525 -0.88 19.63 7.58
C SER A 525 -0.47 18.26 8.10
N TRP A 526 0.83 18.03 8.28
CA TRP A 526 1.33 16.80 8.88
C TRP A 526 0.74 16.55 10.28
N VAL A 527 0.74 17.56 11.17
CA VAL A 527 0.16 17.42 12.52
C VAL A 527 -1.30 17.00 12.45
N THR A 528 -2.07 17.64 11.55
CA THR A 528 -3.49 17.35 11.34
C THR A 528 -3.72 15.90 10.94
N TYR A 529 -2.86 15.35 10.07
CA TYR A 529 -3.02 14.02 9.49
C TYR A 529 -2.19 12.92 10.14
N ALA A 530 -1.33 13.25 11.10
CA ALA A 530 -0.46 12.29 11.78
C ALA A 530 -1.23 11.11 12.40
N PRO A 531 -2.42 11.28 13.04
CA PRO A 531 -3.16 10.14 13.58
C PRO A 531 -3.63 9.15 12.51
N ALA A 532 -3.88 9.62 11.28
CA ALA A 532 -4.29 8.78 10.16
C ALA A 532 -3.11 8.16 9.40
N GLN A 533 -1.88 8.27 9.92
CA GLN A 533 -0.65 7.74 9.35
C GLN A 533 -0.50 7.97 7.84
N ARG A 534 -0.72 9.20 7.38
CA ARG A 534 -0.53 9.53 5.95
C ARG A 534 0.96 9.57 5.59
N HIS A 535 1.47 8.40 5.19
CA HIS A 535 2.90 8.16 4.99
C HIS A 535 3.53 9.13 3.99
N LEU A 536 2.90 9.38 2.85
CA LEU A 536 3.44 10.33 1.86
C LEU A 536 3.52 11.77 2.40
N VAL A 537 2.55 12.20 3.23
CA VAL A 537 2.60 13.52 3.91
C VAL A 537 3.81 13.57 4.84
N THR A 538 4.06 12.50 5.59
CA THR A 538 5.18 12.42 6.53
C THR A 538 6.53 12.47 5.80
N LEU A 539 6.68 11.74 4.69
CA LEU A 539 7.89 11.79 3.86
C LEU A 539 8.11 13.20 3.27
N ALA A 540 7.06 13.84 2.78
CA ALA A 540 7.12 15.21 2.26
C ALA A 540 7.48 16.22 3.36
N ALA A 541 6.82 16.15 4.52
CA ALA A 541 7.10 17.00 5.67
C ALA A 541 8.55 16.82 6.15
N TYR A 542 9.07 15.59 6.14
CA TYR A 542 10.47 15.34 6.48
C TYR A 542 11.42 16.04 5.50
N GLY A 543 11.25 15.78 4.21
CA GLY A 543 12.17 16.25 3.16
C GLY A 543 12.13 17.75 2.93
N PHE A 544 10.97 18.39 3.09
CA PHE A 544 10.78 19.78 2.69
C PHE A 544 10.61 20.76 3.85
N ALA A 545 10.40 20.29 5.08
CA ALA A 545 10.23 21.16 6.26
C ALA A 545 11.04 20.71 7.49
N TYR A 546 10.79 19.52 8.03
CA TYR A 546 11.36 19.06 9.30
C TYR A 546 12.90 18.98 9.25
N SER A 547 13.48 18.40 8.20
CA SER A 547 14.93 18.30 8.03
C SER A 547 15.63 19.66 7.85
N HIS A 548 14.87 20.71 7.56
CA HIS A 548 15.33 22.09 7.45
C HIS A 548 15.11 22.90 8.75
N GLY A 549 14.79 22.24 9.87
CA GLY A 549 14.58 22.88 11.16
C GLY A 549 13.20 23.52 11.34
N THR A 550 12.30 23.42 10.36
CA THR A 550 10.95 23.95 10.52
C THR A 550 10.11 23.04 11.42
N ARG A 551 9.49 23.64 12.42
CA ARG A 551 8.47 23.05 13.29
C ARG A 551 7.31 24.03 13.27
N GLY A 552 6.24 23.72 12.53
CA GLY A 552 5.07 24.61 12.42
C GLY A 552 4.45 24.91 13.79
N ASP A 553 3.57 25.89 13.88
CA ASP A 553 2.97 26.28 15.17
C ASP A 553 2.19 25.13 15.80
N ASN A 554 1.38 24.41 15.01
CA ASN A 554 0.62 23.26 15.50
C ASN A 554 1.54 22.09 15.89
N PHE A 555 2.75 22.03 15.32
CA PHE A 555 3.72 21.01 15.72
C PHE A 555 4.14 21.25 17.15
N ARG A 556 4.46 22.50 17.51
CA ARG A 556 4.92 22.87 18.84
C ARG A 556 3.82 22.71 19.90
N SER A 557 2.55 22.79 19.53
CA SER A 557 1.42 22.56 20.45
C SER A 557 1.04 21.09 20.62
N ASP A 558 0.96 20.33 19.53
CA ASP A 558 0.26 19.03 19.50
C ASP A 558 1.16 17.83 19.11
N SER A 559 2.46 18.06 18.92
CA SER A 559 3.42 17.04 18.51
C SER A 559 4.80 17.19 19.17
N SER A 560 5.63 16.15 19.03
CA SER A 560 7.01 16.12 19.53
C SER A 560 7.94 15.56 18.46
N ASP A 561 9.26 15.78 18.60
CA ASP A 561 10.25 15.17 17.72
C ASP A 561 10.19 13.64 17.77
N GLU A 562 9.98 13.05 18.95
CA GLU A 562 9.80 11.60 19.11
C GLU A 562 8.59 11.09 18.31
N LYS A 563 7.43 11.76 18.41
CA LYS A 563 6.22 11.41 17.66
C LYS A 563 6.45 11.52 16.15
N PHE A 564 7.20 12.54 15.71
CA PHE A 564 7.55 12.70 14.30
C PHE A 564 8.47 11.58 13.81
N GLN A 565 9.52 11.23 14.57
CA GLN A 565 10.44 10.15 14.19
C GLN A 565 9.74 8.77 14.18
N ALA A 566 8.83 8.53 15.11
CA ALA A 566 7.98 7.34 15.10
C ALA A 566 7.11 7.30 13.82
N ALA A 567 6.44 8.41 13.48
CA ALA A 567 5.65 8.52 12.25
C ALA A 567 6.51 8.34 10.99
N LEU A 568 7.75 8.86 10.97
CA LEU A 568 8.69 8.70 9.86
C LEU A 568 9.09 7.23 9.68
N THR A 569 9.33 6.51 10.77
CA THR A 569 9.58 5.06 10.75
C THR A 569 8.38 4.31 10.18
N GLN A 570 7.16 4.68 10.60
CA GLN A 570 5.92 4.12 10.04
C GLN A 570 5.73 4.49 8.57
N ALA A 571 6.19 5.66 8.11
CA ALA A 571 6.12 6.03 6.71
C ALA A 571 6.99 5.15 5.80
N VAL A 572 8.15 4.71 6.28
CA VAL A 572 8.96 3.69 5.59
C VAL A 572 8.24 2.34 5.60
N TRP A 573 7.55 2.00 6.71
CA TRP A 573 6.73 0.80 6.79
C TRP A 573 5.61 0.78 5.74
N GLY A 574 4.92 1.90 5.52
CA GLY A 574 3.88 2.01 4.50
C GLY A 574 4.35 1.65 3.08
N LEU A 575 5.63 1.86 2.75
CA LEU A 575 6.20 1.39 1.48
C LEU A 575 6.39 -0.14 1.45
N ARG A 576 6.65 -0.76 2.60
CA ARG A 576 6.76 -2.23 2.74
C ARG A 576 5.40 -2.91 2.57
N GLU A 577 4.30 -2.26 2.89
CA GLU A 577 2.97 -2.87 2.73
C GLU A 577 2.48 -2.93 1.28
N ILE A 578 3.05 -2.15 0.36
CA ILE A 578 2.65 -2.14 -1.05
C ILE A 578 3.13 -3.44 -1.73
N PRO A 579 2.24 -4.34 -2.20
CA PRO A 579 2.66 -5.61 -2.81
C PRO A 579 3.44 -5.39 -4.10
N PHE A 580 4.41 -6.25 -4.41
CA PHE A 580 5.00 -6.36 -5.75
C PHE A 580 5.20 -7.83 -6.16
N PRO A 581 4.64 -8.26 -7.31
CA PRO A 581 3.68 -7.53 -8.13
C PRO A 581 2.36 -7.29 -7.37
N ARG A 582 1.58 -6.28 -7.78
CA ARG A 582 0.19 -6.14 -7.30
C ARG A 582 -0.66 -7.29 -7.87
N PRO A 583 -1.67 -7.78 -7.14
CA PRO A 583 -2.47 -8.92 -7.59
C PRO A 583 -3.27 -8.55 -8.85
N ASN A 584 -3.00 -9.22 -9.98
CA ASN A 584 -3.77 -9.06 -11.22
C ASN A 584 -4.77 -10.21 -11.40
N LEU A 585 -5.81 -10.19 -10.57
CA LEU A 585 -6.79 -11.28 -10.42
C LEU A 585 -8.20 -10.68 -10.37
N ASP A 586 -9.23 -11.47 -10.70
CA ASP A 586 -10.63 -11.09 -10.45
C ASP A 586 -10.91 -11.27 -8.96
N ILE A 587 -10.85 -10.17 -8.20
CA ILE A 587 -10.92 -10.17 -6.74
C ILE A 587 -11.95 -9.15 -6.27
N GLN A 588 -12.77 -9.54 -5.30
CA GLN A 588 -13.56 -8.61 -4.47
C GLN A 588 -13.21 -8.83 -3.00
N TYR A 589 -13.21 -7.74 -2.24
CA TYR A 589 -13.00 -7.76 -0.80
C TYR A 589 -14.03 -6.90 -0.07
N ASP A 590 -14.38 -7.30 1.15
CA ASP A 590 -15.28 -6.55 2.03
C ASP A 590 -14.99 -6.84 3.51
N HIS A 591 -14.29 -5.89 4.16
CA HIS A 591 -13.97 -5.95 5.58
C HIS A 591 -15.18 -5.73 6.50
N SER A 592 -16.33 -5.24 6.00
CA SER A 592 -17.53 -5.07 6.82
C SER A 592 -18.19 -6.39 7.23
N LEU A 593 -17.76 -7.49 6.61
CA LEU A 593 -18.17 -8.84 6.99
C LEU A 593 -17.38 -9.37 8.19
N ASP A 594 -16.26 -8.77 8.56
CA ASP A 594 -15.55 -9.12 9.80
C ASP A 594 -16.43 -8.81 11.03
N ARG A 595 -16.31 -9.64 12.07
CA ARG A 595 -17.03 -9.44 13.34
C ARG A 595 -16.48 -8.28 14.16
N GLU A 596 -15.23 -7.88 13.98
CA GLU A 596 -14.55 -6.81 14.72
C GLU A 596 -14.71 -5.45 14.04
N TRP A 597 -15.10 -5.44 12.76
CA TRP A 597 -15.33 -4.22 12.00
C TRP A 597 -16.54 -3.43 12.52
N SER A 598 -16.47 -2.10 12.39
CA SER A 598 -17.57 -1.18 12.68
C SER A 598 -17.59 -0.03 11.67
N VAL A 599 -18.79 0.40 11.29
CA VAL A 599 -19.02 1.57 10.44
C VAL A 599 -18.78 2.85 11.24
N SER A 600 -18.30 3.90 10.58
CA SER A 600 -18.16 5.22 11.20
C SER A 600 -19.53 5.83 11.54
N PRO A 601 -19.70 6.44 12.73
CA PRO A 601 -20.88 7.25 13.07
C PRO A 601 -20.94 8.57 12.30
N ILE A 602 -19.83 8.98 11.68
CA ILE A 602 -19.70 10.20 10.87
C ILE A 602 -19.67 9.79 9.38
N PRO A 603 -20.66 10.22 8.59
CA PRO A 603 -20.69 9.95 7.15
C PRO A 603 -19.48 10.58 6.46
N ARG A 604 -18.86 9.88 5.51
CA ARG A 604 -17.79 10.48 4.70
C ARG A 604 -18.36 11.56 3.78
N MET A 605 -17.53 12.53 3.40
CA MET A 605 -17.89 13.58 2.43
C MET A 605 -19.10 14.46 2.83
N PHE A 606 -19.45 14.55 4.12
CA PHE A 606 -20.63 15.29 4.58
C PHE A 606 -20.63 16.79 4.21
N TRP A 607 -19.46 17.36 3.88
CA TRP A 607 -19.28 18.75 3.45
C TRP A 607 -19.44 18.96 1.95
N LYS A 608 -19.28 17.92 1.12
CA LYS A 608 -19.56 17.99 -0.32
C LYS A 608 -21.08 17.93 -0.45
N ALA A 609 -21.69 19.10 -0.26
CA ALA A 609 -23.11 19.36 -0.33
C ALA A 609 -23.74 18.49 -1.42
N VAL A 610 -24.83 17.80 -1.08
CA VAL A 610 -25.39 16.74 -1.91
C VAL A 610 -25.81 17.29 -3.27
N ASN A 611 -24.90 17.23 -4.25
CA ASN A 611 -25.17 17.52 -5.64
C ASN A 611 -26.36 16.66 -6.05
N LYS A 612 -27.33 17.24 -6.74
CA LYS A 612 -28.46 16.45 -7.27
C LYS A 612 -27.99 15.75 -8.54
N PRO A 613 -28.27 14.45 -8.71
CA PRO A 613 -28.98 13.56 -7.78
C PRO A 613 -28.12 13.10 -6.59
N ILE A 614 -28.76 12.91 -5.42
CA ILE A 614 -28.10 12.42 -4.20
C ILE A 614 -27.53 11.02 -4.46
N PRO A 615 -26.23 10.77 -4.19
CA PRO A 615 -25.66 9.43 -4.27
C PRO A 615 -26.38 8.43 -3.35
N PRO A 616 -26.34 7.12 -3.65
CA PRO A 616 -26.91 6.11 -2.77
C PRO A 616 -26.25 6.12 -1.39
N MET A 617 -26.95 5.65 -0.36
CA MET A 617 -26.48 5.71 1.04
C MET A 617 -25.07 5.12 1.23
N GLU A 618 -24.76 4.02 0.53
CA GLU A 618 -23.46 3.36 0.59
C GLU A 618 -22.28 4.25 0.17
N PHE A 619 -22.52 5.28 -0.64
CA PHE A 619 -21.49 6.25 -1.02
C PHE A 619 -20.96 7.02 0.19
N PHE A 620 -21.73 7.11 1.28
CA PHE A 620 -21.38 7.84 2.50
C PHE A 620 -20.79 6.95 3.59
N TYR A 621 -20.68 5.64 3.37
CA TYR A 621 -20.07 4.73 4.33
C TYR A 621 -18.55 4.80 4.31
N GLN A 622 -18.00 4.64 5.51
CA GLN A 622 -16.61 4.31 5.76
C GLN A 622 -16.56 3.52 7.07
N GLY A 623 -15.52 2.72 7.27
CA GLY A 623 -15.29 2.01 8.52
C GLY A 623 -14.63 2.89 9.59
N LEU A 624 -14.32 2.26 10.72
CA LEU A 624 -13.42 2.79 11.75
C LEU A 624 -12.02 2.16 11.69
N TYR A 625 -11.73 1.29 10.72
CA TYR A 625 -10.45 0.60 10.59
C TYR A 625 -9.79 0.92 9.24
N ASP A 626 -8.54 1.38 9.28
CA ASP A 626 -7.65 1.49 8.11
C ASP A 626 -6.77 0.24 8.08
N TYR A 627 -7.05 -0.65 7.12
CA TYR A 627 -6.37 -1.93 6.97
C TYR A 627 -5.04 -1.79 6.23
N PRO A 628 -4.08 -2.71 6.41
CA PRO A 628 -2.82 -2.70 5.68
C PRO A 628 -3.03 -2.62 4.18
N VAL A 629 -2.09 -2.00 3.47
CA VAL A 629 -2.22 -1.78 2.02
C VAL A 629 -2.48 -3.09 1.26
N PHE A 630 -1.85 -4.19 1.67
CA PHE A 630 -2.00 -5.51 1.04
C PHE A 630 -3.37 -6.18 1.26
N GLU A 631 -4.23 -5.65 2.13
CA GLU A 631 -5.62 -6.14 2.33
C GLU A 631 -6.67 -5.25 1.66
N LYS A 632 -6.22 -4.21 0.95
CA LYS A 632 -7.09 -3.16 0.40
C LYS A 632 -6.48 -2.45 -0.81
N ALA A 633 -5.84 -1.30 -0.62
CA ALA A 633 -5.53 -0.37 -1.70
C ALA A 633 -4.43 -0.91 -2.64
N GLY A 634 -3.62 -1.84 -2.16
CA GLY A 634 -2.67 -2.60 -2.99
C GLY A 634 -3.35 -3.53 -3.99
N ILE A 635 -4.64 -3.84 -3.81
CA ILE A 635 -5.44 -4.66 -4.71
C ILE A 635 -5.93 -3.80 -5.88
N ASP A 636 -6.72 -2.76 -5.61
CA ASP A 636 -7.56 -2.08 -6.61
C ASP A 636 -7.23 -0.60 -6.87
N SER A 637 -6.34 0.04 -6.11
CA SER A 637 -6.04 1.45 -6.33
C SER A 637 -5.04 1.67 -7.47
N ASN A 638 -5.34 2.66 -8.32
CA ASN A 638 -4.38 3.21 -9.29
C ASN A 638 -3.33 4.11 -8.64
N PHE A 639 -3.63 4.67 -7.46
CA PHE A 639 -2.71 5.53 -6.71
C PHE A 639 -3.07 5.55 -5.21
N ILE A 640 -2.39 4.73 -4.41
CA ILE A 640 -2.78 4.42 -3.02
C ILE A 640 -2.90 5.67 -2.13
N TRP A 641 -2.03 6.67 -2.33
CA TRP A 641 -1.96 7.82 -1.44
C TRP A 641 -3.13 8.81 -1.55
N LYS A 642 -3.97 8.71 -2.59
CA LYS A 642 -5.21 9.50 -2.70
C LYS A 642 -6.43 8.80 -2.09
N GLU A 643 -6.31 7.51 -1.77
CA GLU A 643 -7.46 6.72 -1.34
C GLU A 643 -7.91 7.04 0.09
N GLY A 644 -9.20 6.87 0.33
CA GLY A 644 -9.73 6.98 1.68
C GLY A 644 -9.18 5.88 2.58
N ALA A 645 -8.57 6.24 3.71
CA ALA A 645 -7.99 5.32 4.69
C ALA A 645 -9.02 4.29 5.16
N PHE A 646 -10.22 4.77 5.49
CA PHE A 646 -11.24 3.93 6.12
C PHE A 646 -12.25 3.32 5.12
N LEU A 647 -11.93 3.28 3.82
CA LEU A 647 -12.68 2.44 2.88
C LEU A 647 -12.46 0.96 3.21
N TYR A 648 -13.49 0.15 3.07
CA TYR A 648 -13.52 -1.20 3.64
C TYR A 648 -13.90 -2.27 2.60
N LYS A 649 -14.40 -1.88 1.43
CA LYS A 649 -14.77 -2.80 0.36
C LYS A 649 -14.26 -2.28 -0.98
N GLY A 650 -13.97 -3.18 -1.88
CA GLY A 650 -13.44 -2.87 -3.20
C GLY A 650 -13.18 -4.14 -4.02
N GLY A 651 -12.46 -3.98 -5.12
CA GLY A 651 -12.20 -5.09 -6.02
C GLY A 651 -11.71 -4.64 -7.38
N ARG A 652 -11.21 -5.59 -8.15
CA ARG A 652 -10.72 -5.37 -9.51
C ARG A 652 -10.97 -6.58 -10.38
N SER A 653 -11.03 -6.32 -11.68
CA SER A 653 -11.04 -7.38 -12.70
C SER A 653 -9.61 -7.76 -13.08
N LYS A 654 -9.42 -9.05 -13.41
CA LYS A 654 -8.20 -9.53 -14.05
C LYS A 654 -7.95 -8.80 -15.37
N GLY A 655 -6.68 -8.52 -15.66
CA GLY A 655 -6.23 -7.95 -16.92
C GLY A 655 -6.04 -6.44 -16.88
N ILE A 656 -6.52 -5.72 -15.86
CA ILE A 656 -6.23 -4.29 -15.68
C ILE A 656 -5.06 -4.13 -14.74
N GLU A 657 -4.02 -3.39 -15.13
CA GLU A 657 -2.81 -3.17 -14.34
C GLU A 657 -2.50 -1.66 -14.17
N TYR A 658 -1.94 -1.32 -13.00
CA TYR A 658 -1.56 0.04 -12.63
C TYR A 658 -0.04 0.16 -12.47
N GLY A 659 0.52 1.28 -12.94
CA GLY A 659 1.97 1.43 -13.09
C GLY A 659 2.79 1.62 -11.82
N GLY A 660 2.18 1.66 -10.62
CA GLY A 660 2.92 1.78 -9.37
C GLY A 660 3.67 3.10 -9.17
N ILE A 661 3.21 4.18 -9.83
CA ILE A 661 3.81 5.52 -9.72
C ILE A 661 3.75 6.05 -8.27
N ASP A 662 2.72 5.67 -7.53
CA ASP A 662 2.59 5.91 -6.09
C ASP A 662 3.76 5.32 -5.28
N TYR A 663 4.17 4.10 -5.59
CA TYR A 663 5.35 3.46 -5.00
C TYR A 663 6.63 4.18 -5.40
N LEU A 664 6.84 4.39 -6.72
CA LEU A 664 8.04 5.05 -7.24
C LEU A 664 8.22 6.45 -6.66
N TYR A 665 7.14 7.23 -6.61
CA TYR A 665 7.18 8.58 -6.05
C TYR A 665 7.53 8.55 -4.56
N GLY A 666 6.88 7.69 -3.77
CA GLY A 666 7.18 7.55 -2.33
C GLY A 666 8.62 7.10 -2.05
N TYR A 667 9.10 6.10 -2.78
CA TYR A 667 10.47 5.59 -2.66
C TYR A 667 11.52 6.65 -3.01
N TRP A 668 11.39 7.30 -4.17
CA TRP A 668 12.36 8.30 -4.62
C TRP A 668 12.27 9.60 -3.81
N LEU A 669 11.10 9.97 -3.30
CA LEU A 669 10.95 11.05 -2.34
C LEU A 669 11.73 10.76 -1.05
N ALA A 670 11.60 9.54 -0.51
CA ALA A 670 12.32 9.13 0.69
C ALA A 670 13.84 9.13 0.46
N ARG A 671 14.31 8.60 -0.68
CA ARG A 671 15.74 8.62 -1.07
C ARG A 671 16.27 10.03 -1.25
N TYR A 672 15.57 10.89 -2.00
CA TYR A 672 15.94 12.28 -2.25
C TYR A 672 16.05 13.07 -0.93
N SER A 673 15.08 12.85 -0.04
CA SER A 673 15.01 13.49 1.27
C SER A 673 15.98 12.91 2.30
N LYS A 674 16.72 11.84 1.96
CA LYS A 674 17.65 11.13 2.85
C LYS A 674 16.97 10.61 4.13
N VAL A 675 15.77 10.05 3.98
CA VAL A 675 15.04 9.42 5.11
C VAL A 675 15.90 8.30 5.71
N PRO A 676 16.12 8.28 7.03
CA PRO A 676 16.90 7.24 7.69
C PRO A 676 16.22 5.87 7.60
N ASN A 677 17.02 4.79 7.65
CA ASN A 677 16.55 3.40 7.69
C ASN A 677 15.66 2.97 6.49
N LEU A 678 15.86 3.60 5.33
CA LEU A 678 15.13 3.25 4.11
C LEU A 678 15.66 1.96 3.43
N ASN A 679 16.91 1.59 3.68
CA ASN A 679 17.55 0.43 3.05
C ASN A 679 17.11 -0.91 3.66
#